data_AF-A0A8C6HAV8-F1
#
_entry.id   AF-A0A8C6HAV8-F1
#
_cell.length_a   1.000
_cell.length_b   1.000
_cell.length_c   1.000
_cell.angle_alpha   90.00
_cell.angle_beta   90.00
_cell.angle_gamma   90.00
#
_symmetry.space_group_name_H-M   'P 1'
#
loop_
_entity.id
_entity.type
_entity.pdbx_description
1 polymer ?
#
loop_
_entity_poly.entity_id
_entity_poly.type
_entity_poly.pdbx_seq_one_letter_code
_entity_poly.pdbx_strand_id
1 'polypeptide(L)'
;MVERAGWCRKKSPGFVEYGLLVLLLLLLLGAIVTLGVFYSIGKQLPLLTSLLHFSWDERTVVKRALRDSSLKSDICTTPSCVIAAARILENMDQSRNPCENFYQYACGGWLRHHVIPETNSRYSVFDILRDELEVILKGVLEDSTSQHRPAVEKAKTLYRSCMNQSVIEKRDSEPLLSVLKMVGGWPVAMDKWNETMGLKWELERQLAVLNSQFNRRVLIDLFIWNDDQNSSRHVIYIDQPTLGMPSREYYFQEDNNHKVRKAYLEFMTSVATMLRKDQNLSKESAMVREEMAEVLELETHLANATVPQEKRHDVTALYHRMDLMELQERFGLKGFNWTLFIQNVLSSVEVELFPDEEVVVYGIPYLENLEDIIDSYSARTMQNYLVWRLVLDRIGSLSQRFKEARVDYRKALYGTTVEEVRWRECVSYVNSNMESAVGSLYIKRAFSKDSKSTVRELIEKIRSVFVDNLDELNWMDEESKKKAQEKAMNIREQIGYPDYILEDNNKHLDEEYSSLTFYEDLYFENGLQNLKNNAQRSLKKLREKVDQNLWIIGAAVVNAFYSPNRNQIVFPAGILQPPFFSKDQPQSLNFGGIGMVIGHEITHGFDDNGRNFDKNGNMLDWWSNFSARHFQQQSQCMIYQYGNFSWELADNQNVNGFSTLGENIADNGGVRQAYKAYLRWLADGGKDQRLPGLNLTYAQLFFINYAQVWCGSYRPEFAVQSIKTDVHSPLKYRVLGSLQNLPGFSEAFHCPRGSPMHPMKRCRIW
;
A
#
# COMPACT_ATOMS: atom_id res chain seq x y z
N MET A 1 29.66 33.30 33.49
CA MET A 1 31.08 32.94 33.70
C MET A 1 31.38 31.81 32.71
N VAL A 2 32.35 31.88 31.78
CA VAL A 2 33.80 32.14 31.96
C VAL A 2 34.41 31.01 32.80
N GLU A 3 35.34 30.15 32.35
CA GLU A 3 36.00 29.91 31.04
C GLU A 3 36.49 28.41 31.02
N ARG A 4 37.23 27.79 30.06
CA ARG A 4 38.08 28.18 28.90
C ARG A 4 38.12 27.02 27.85
N ALA A 5 38.75 27.22 26.69
CA ALA A 5 38.99 26.16 25.67
C ALA A 5 40.26 25.32 25.92
N GLY A 6 40.39 24.15 25.26
CA GLY A 6 41.58 23.28 25.27
C GLY A 6 41.76 22.47 23.98
N TRP A 7 43.01 22.29 23.52
CA TRP A 7 43.33 21.72 22.21
C TRP A 7 43.14 20.20 22.06
N CYS A 8 42.73 19.79 20.86
CA CYS A 8 42.75 18.39 20.44
C CYS A 8 44.16 17.98 19.96
N ARG A 9 44.71 16.88 20.50
CA ARG A 9 46.06 16.37 20.16
C ARG A 9 45.90 15.16 19.22
N LYS A 10 46.54 15.19 18.03
CA LYS A 10 46.57 14.01 17.14
C LYS A 10 47.16 12.81 17.88
N LYS A 11 46.46 11.67 17.87
CA LYS A 11 47.01 10.36 18.21
C LYS A 11 47.31 9.59 16.92
N SER A 12 48.41 8.85 16.91
CA SER A 12 48.69 7.83 15.90
C SER A 12 47.92 6.54 16.20
N PRO A 13 47.60 5.72 15.18
CA PRO A 13 47.04 4.37 15.38
C PRO A 13 47.99 3.49 16.19
N GLY A 14 47.43 2.53 16.92
CA GLY A 14 48.16 1.71 17.90
C GLY A 14 48.73 0.43 17.31
N PHE A 15 49.75 -0.13 17.97
CA PHE A 15 50.40 -1.40 17.61
C PHE A 15 49.43 -2.59 17.45
N VAL A 16 48.24 -2.51 18.08
CA VAL A 16 47.19 -3.55 18.07
C VAL A 16 46.52 -3.68 16.70
N GLU A 17 46.29 -2.57 15.98
CA GLU A 17 45.58 -2.59 14.68
C GLU A 17 46.43 -3.26 13.59
N TYR A 18 47.74 -3.02 13.60
CA TYR A 18 48.70 -3.74 12.74
C TYR A 18 48.74 -5.25 13.05
N GLY A 19 48.64 -5.65 14.32
CA GLY A 19 48.60 -7.07 14.71
C GLY A 19 47.38 -7.79 14.12
N LEU A 20 46.20 -7.17 14.17
CA LEU A 20 44.96 -7.73 13.60
C LEU A 20 45.01 -7.86 12.07
N LEU A 21 45.55 -6.85 11.37
CA LEU A 21 45.74 -6.88 9.92
C LEU A 21 46.70 -8.00 9.47
N VAL A 22 47.80 -8.21 10.18
CA VAL A 22 48.73 -9.33 9.90
C VAL A 22 48.07 -10.68 10.15
N LEU A 23 47.27 -10.83 11.21
CA LEU A 23 46.56 -12.08 11.50
C LEU A 23 45.54 -12.44 10.40
N LEU A 24 44.79 -11.45 9.91
CA LEU A 24 43.83 -11.62 8.80
C LEU A 24 44.52 -12.02 7.49
N LEU A 25 45.66 -11.41 7.17
CA LEU A 25 46.45 -11.75 5.99
C LEU A 25 46.99 -13.20 6.05
N LEU A 26 47.45 -13.65 7.22
CA LEU A 26 47.91 -15.03 7.41
C LEU A 26 46.78 -16.06 7.28
N LEU A 27 45.57 -15.75 7.78
CA LEU A 27 44.40 -16.60 7.62
C LEU A 27 43.95 -16.71 6.15
N LEU A 28 43.94 -15.59 5.41
CA LEU A 28 43.65 -15.56 3.98
C LEU A 28 44.68 -16.38 3.16
N LEU A 29 45.97 -16.25 3.46
CA LEU A 29 47.01 -17.07 2.84
C LEU A 29 46.81 -18.57 3.11
N GLY A 30 46.45 -18.95 4.33
CA GLY A 30 46.14 -20.35 4.67
C GLY A 30 44.95 -20.92 3.89
N ALA A 31 43.89 -20.13 3.71
CA ALA A 31 42.71 -20.51 2.92
C ALA A 31 43.04 -20.68 1.42
N ILE A 32 43.88 -19.81 0.86
CA ILE A 32 44.31 -19.90 -0.54
C ILE A 32 45.20 -21.13 -0.76
N VAL A 33 46.11 -21.44 0.16
CA VAL A 33 46.98 -22.63 0.08
C VAL A 33 46.16 -23.93 0.15
N THR A 34 45.17 -24.02 1.06
CA THR A 34 44.32 -25.22 1.16
C THR A 34 43.45 -25.43 -0.08
N LEU A 35 42.86 -24.37 -0.65
CA LEU A 35 42.15 -24.43 -1.93
C LEU A 35 43.07 -24.87 -3.09
N GLY A 36 44.31 -24.37 -3.13
CA GLY A 36 45.32 -24.79 -4.11
C GLY A 36 45.68 -26.28 -4.01
N VAL A 37 45.80 -26.80 -2.79
CA VAL A 37 46.08 -28.24 -2.54
C VAL A 37 44.92 -29.11 -3.02
N PHE A 38 43.66 -28.78 -2.69
CA PHE A 38 42.50 -29.53 -3.17
C PHE A 38 42.37 -29.50 -4.70
N TYR A 39 42.61 -28.35 -5.33
CA TYR A 39 42.57 -28.22 -6.80
C TYR A 39 43.70 -28.99 -7.50
N SER A 40 44.87 -29.13 -6.86
CA SER A 40 45.98 -29.95 -7.36
C SER A 40 45.69 -31.45 -7.29
N ILE A 41 45.13 -31.91 -6.15
CA ILE A 41 44.78 -33.33 -5.93
C ILE A 41 43.68 -33.79 -6.92
N GLY A 42 42.75 -32.92 -7.29
CA GLY A 42 41.64 -33.23 -8.20
C GLY A 42 42.01 -33.50 -9.67
N LYS A 43 43.30 -33.51 -10.06
CA LYS A 43 43.74 -33.60 -11.47
C LYS A 43 44.65 -34.77 -11.84
N GLN A 44 44.92 -35.72 -10.95
CA GLN A 44 45.76 -36.90 -11.27
C GLN A 44 45.26 -38.20 -10.60
N LEU A 45 44.60 -39.08 -11.37
CA LEU A 45 45.04 -40.48 -11.64
C LEU A 45 44.11 -41.16 -12.68
N PRO A 46 44.56 -42.17 -13.45
CA PRO A 46 43.78 -42.84 -14.49
C PRO A 46 43.23 -44.23 -14.07
N LEU A 47 42.53 -44.91 -15.00
CA LEU A 47 42.05 -46.29 -14.84
C LEU A 47 43.20 -47.30 -14.71
N LEU A 48 43.02 -48.33 -13.88
CA LEU A 48 43.35 -49.74 -14.22
C LEU A 48 42.65 -50.73 -13.27
N THR A 49 42.78 -52.03 -13.55
CA THR A 49 41.81 -53.07 -13.18
C THR A 49 42.36 -54.18 -12.28
N SER A 50 41.44 -54.96 -11.68
CA SER A 50 41.66 -56.27 -11.05
C SER A 50 42.33 -56.24 -9.66
N LEU A 51 42.26 -57.25 -8.79
CA LEU A 51 41.52 -58.53 -8.83
C LEU A 51 41.37 -59.06 -7.38
N LEU A 52 40.17 -59.40 -6.91
CA LEU A 52 39.98 -60.29 -5.75
C LEU A 52 38.76 -61.20 -5.97
N HIS A 53 38.92 -62.48 -5.67
CA HIS A 53 37.85 -63.47 -5.73
C HIS A 53 36.89 -63.34 -4.54
N PHE A 54 35.62 -63.67 -4.77
CA PHE A 54 34.76 -64.28 -3.74
C PHE A 54 33.93 -65.41 -4.35
N SER A 55 33.50 -66.35 -3.50
CA SER A 55 32.91 -67.62 -3.94
C SER A 55 31.65 -67.47 -4.78
N TRP A 56 31.48 -68.38 -5.75
CA TRP A 56 30.16 -68.69 -6.28
C TRP A 56 29.34 -69.42 -5.21
N ASP A 57 28.04 -69.14 -5.17
CA ASP A 57 27.01 -69.97 -4.55
C ASP A 57 25.68 -69.70 -5.27
N GLU A 58 24.89 -70.75 -5.55
CA GLU A 58 23.79 -70.68 -6.51
C GLU A 58 22.51 -70.10 -5.89
N ARG A 59 22.17 -68.86 -6.26
CA ARG A 59 20.86 -68.28 -5.90
C ARG A 59 19.81 -68.57 -6.97
N THR A 60 18.98 -69.56 -6.66
CA THR A 60 17.77 -69.91 -7.41
C THR A 60 16.89 -68.69 -7.70
N VAL A 61 16.43 -68.59 -8.96
CA VAL A 61 15.59 -67.47 -9.43
C VAL A 61 14.17 -67.62 -8.90
N VAL A 62 13.96 -67.22 -7.65
CA VAL A 62 12.60 -67.00 -7.11
C VAL A 62 12.00 -65.80 -7.83
N LYS A 63 11.12 -66.07 -8.81
CA LYS A 63 10.24 -65.06 -9.42
C LYS A 63 9.24 -64.55 -8.36
N ARG A 64 9.70 -63.66 -7.47
CA ARG A 64 8.80 -62.75 -6.75
C ARG A 64 8.18 -61.85 -7.81
N ALA A 65 6.92 -62.13 -8.16
CA ALA A 65 6.11 -61.18 -8.89
C ALA A 65 6.16 -59.85 -8.11
N LEU A 66 6.51 -58.77 -8.81
CA LEU A 66 6.25 -57.43 -8.30
C LEU A 66 4.74 -57.32 -8.12
N ARG A 67 4.28 -57.40 -6.86
CA ARG A 67 2.94 -56.92 -6.54
C ARG A 67 2.95 -55.44 -6.87
N ASP A 68 2.22 -55.08 -7.92
CA ASP A 68 1.82 -53.70 -8.16
C ASP A 68 0.88 -53.27 -7.04
N SER A 69 1.46 -52.87 -5.91
CA SER A 69 0.78 -52.12 -4.88
C SER A 69 0.93 -50.64 -5.21
N SER A 70 0.22 -50.19 -6.24
CA SER A 70 0.05 -48.78 -6.60
C SER A 70 -0.76 -48.01 -5.56
N LEU A 71 -0.37 -48.11 -4.28
CA LEU A 71 -0.68 -47.16 -3.23
C LEU A 71 0.00 -45.84 -3.64
N LYS A 72 -0.70 -45.05 -4.46
CA LYS A 72 -0.35 -43.65 -4.70
C LYS A 72 -0.28 -42.99 -3.34
N SER A 73 0.89 -42.48 -2.98
CA SER A 73 1.07 -41.70 -1.77
C SER A 73 0.15 -40.48 -1.81
N ASP A 74 -0.62 -40.24 -0.75
CA ASP A 74 -1.40 -39.00 -0.57
C ASP A 74 -0.50 -37.77 -0.40
N ILE A 75 0.83 -37.95 -0.30
CA ILE A 75 1.81 -36.88 -0.15
C ILE A 75 2.22 -36.37 -1.54
N CYS A 76 1.97 -35.09 -1.80
CA CYS A 76 2.41 -34.39 -2.99
C CYS A 76 3.93 -34.20 -2.98
N THR A 77 4.61 -34.68 -4.02
CA THR A 77 6.07 -34.53 -4.18
C THR A 77 6.45 -33.68 -5.40
N THR A 78 5.56 -32.81 -5.87
CA THR A 78 5.89 -31.81 -6.90
C THR A 78 6.83 -30.74 -6.32
N PRO A 79 7.64 -30.03 -7.15
CA PRO A 79 8.48 -28.94 -6.67
C PRO A 79 7.69 -27.89 -5.89
N SER A 80 6.50 -27.50 -6.38
CA SER A 80 5.59 -26.55 -5.73
C SER A 80 5.17 -27.00 -4.33
N CYS A 81 4.82 -28.27 -4.13
CA CYS A 81 4.49 -28.82 -2.82
C CYS A 81 5.71 -28.90 -1.88
N VAL A 82 6.89 -29.26 -2.39
CA VAL A 82 8.12 -29.29 -1.58
C VAL A 82 8.51 -27.88 -1.12
N ILE A 83 8.45 -26.89 -2.01
CA ILE A 83 8.72 -25.48 -1.69
C ILE A 83 7.69 -24.94 -0.68
N ALA A 84 6.40 -25.19 -0.89
CA ALA A 84 5.36 -24.78 0.05
C ALA A 84 5.54 -25.41 1.45
N ALA A 85 5.94 -26.69 1.51
CA ALA A 85 6.19 -27.37 2.77
C ALA A 85 7.41 -26.81 3.52
N ALA A 86 8.53 -26.58 2.81
CA ALA A 86 9.74 -25.97 3.38
C ALA A 86 9.43 -24.58 3.96
N ARG A 87 8.79 -23.71 3.15
CA ARG A 87 8.33 -22.37 3.56
C ARG A 87 7.43 -22.42 4.80
N ILE A 88 6.52 -23.39 4.90
CA ILE A 88 5.65 -23.55 6.07
C ILE A 88 6.47 -23.93 7.32
N LEU A 89 7.40 -24.89 7.19
CA LEU A 89 8.26 -25.36 8.27
C LEU A 89 9.23 -24.28 8.79
N GLU A 90 9.81 -23.48 7.89
CA GLU A 90 10.75 -22.40 8.21
C GLU A 90 10.08 -21.20 8.91
N ASN A 91 8.82 -20.93 8.54
CA ASN A 91 8.05 -19.82 9.08
C ASN A 91 7.43 -20.12 10.45
N MET A 92 7.11 -21.39 10.76
CA MET A 92 6.39 -21.76 11.98
C MET A 92 7.29 -21.94 13.22
N ASP A 93 6.71 -21.82 14.42
CA ASP A 93 7.36 -22.13 15.69
C ASP A 93 6.58 -23.23 16.42
N GLN A 94 6.92 -24.49 16.12
CA GLN A 94 6.28 -25.67 16.72
C GLN A 94 6.46 -25.79 18.24
N SER A 95 7.30 -24.95 18.86
CA SER A 95 7.42 -24.85 20.33
C SER A 95 6.26 -24.09 20.99
N ARG A 96 5.41 -23.41 20.21
CA ARG A 96 4.28 -22.60 20.70
C ARG A 96 2.98 -23.38 20.64
N ASN A 97 2.09 -23.13 21.60
CA ASN A 97 0.74 -23.67 21.57
C ASN A 97 -0.12 -22.86 20.57
N PRO A 98 -0.65 -23.47 19.48
CA PRO A 98 -1.51 -22.78 18.52
C PRO A 98 -2.77 -22.19 19.16
N CYS A 99 -3.21 -22.71 20.30
CA CYS A 99 -4.42 -22.28 21.00
C CYS A 99 -4.20 -21.10 21.97
N GLU A 100 -2.94 -20.74 22.25
CA GLU A 100 -2.57 -19.58 23.07
C GLU A 100 -2.20 -18.37 22.21
N ASN A 101 -1.42 -18.58 21.14
CA ASN A 101 -1.04 -17.52 20.22
C ASN A 101 -0.74 -18.10 18.84
N PHE A 102 -1.76 -18.15 17.98
CA PHE A 102 -1.62 -18.78 16.67
C PHE A 102 -0.66 -18.03 15.74
N TYR A 103 -0.55 -16.70 15.87
CA TYR A 103 0.42 -15.91 15.10
C TYR A 103 1.87 -16.32 15.44
N GLN A 104 2.19 -16.50 16.72
CA GLN A 104 3.51 -17.00 17.13
C GLN A 104 3.73 -18.45 16.71
N TYR A 105 2.71 -19.31 16.71
CA TYR A 105 2.83 -20.67 16.17
C TYR A 105 3.08 -20.69 14.64
N ALA A 106 2.38 -19.87 13.86
CA ALA A 106 2.45 -19.89 12.39
C ALA A 106 3.61 -19.07 11.79
N CYS A 107 4.04 -18.00 12.49
CA CYS A 107 5.04 -17.03 12.03
C CYS A 107 6.26 -16.88 12.96
N GLY A 108 6.32 -17.57 14.11
CA GLY A 108 7.42 -17.40 15.09
C GLY A 108 8.80 -17.82 14.58
N GLY A 109 8.87 -18.67 13.55
CA GLY A 109 10.10 -18.94 12.79
C GLY A 109 10.45 -17.79 11.84
N TRP A 110 9.47 -17.29 11.07
CA TRP A 110 9.66 -16.14 10.17
C TRP A 110 10.19 -14.94 10.93
N LEU A 111 9.58 -14.61 12.09
CA LEU A 111 9.95 -13.51 12.98
C LEU A 111 11.35 -13.61 13.59
N ARG A 112 11.96 -14.82 13.63
CA ARG A 112 13.35 -15.01 14.07
C ARG A 112 14.37 -14.82 12.96
N HIS A 113 14.00 -15.15 11.72
CA HIS A 113 14.90 -15.13 10.58
C HIS A 113 14.88 -13.80 9.80
N HIS A 114 13.78 -13.05 9.87
CA HIS A 114 13.58 -11.81 9.10
C HIS A 114 13.76 -10.56 9.98
N VAL A 115 14.92 -9.90 9.83
CA VAL A 115 15.15 -8.54 10.33
C VAL A 115 14.58 -7.54 9.32
N ILE A 116 13.92 -6.48 9.79
CA ILE A 116 13.40 -5.41 8.94
C ILE A 116 14.59 -4.68 8.27
N PRO A 117 14.66 -4.57 6.92
CA PRO A 117 15.71 -3.81 6.25
C PRO A 117 15.75 -2.34 6.70
N GLU A 118 16.92 -1.70 6.69
CA GLU A 118 17.10 -0.30 7.13
C GLU A 118 16.37 0.75 6.26
N THR A 119 15.98 0.34 5.06
CA THR A 119 15.13 1.07 4.11
C THR A 119 13.63 0.96 4.40
N ASN A 120 13.21 -0.01 5.23
CA ASN A 120 11.81 -0.42 5.36
C ASN A 120 11.26 -0.14 6.78
N SER A 121 10.02 0.34 6.84
CA SER A 121 9.28 0.64 8.08
C SER A 121 8.56 -0.57 8.65
N ARG A 122 8.17 -1.49 7.75
CA ARG A 122 7.59 -2.80 8.00
C ARG A 122 8.24 -3.78 7.04
N TYR A 123 8.39 -5.02 7.45
CA TYR A 123 8.72 -6.12 6.55
C TYR A 123 7.76 -7.27 6.76
N SER A 124 7.31 -7.90 5.69
CA SER A 124 6.29 -8.95 5.71
C SER A 124 6.30 -9.74 4.40
N VAL A 125 5.51 -10.80 4.33
CA VAL A 125 5.29 -11.56 3.08
C VAL A 125 4.80 -10.67 1.92
N PHE A 126 3.94 -9.67 2.18
CA PHE A 126 3.55 -8.70 1.15
C PHE A 126 4.73 -7.85 0.68
N ASP A 127 5.61 -7.45 1.60
CA ASP A 127 6.75 -6.59 1.30
C ASP A 127 7.87 -7.38 0.56
N ILE A 128 8.06 -8.67 0.88
CA ILE A 128 8.94 -9.59 0.14
C ILE A 128 8.46 -9.79 -1.31
N LEU A 129 7.16 -10.02 -1.53
CA LEU A 129 6.62 -10.17 -2.90
C LEU A 129 6.68 -8.87 -3.70
N ARG A 130 6.64 -7.71 -3.05
CA ARG A 130 6.90 -6.40 -3.68
C ARG A 130 8.37 -6.27 -4.06
N ASP A 131 9.29 -6.63 -3.16
CA ASP A 131 10.73 -6.67 -3.41
C ASP A 131 11.06 -7.53 -4.65
N GLU A 132 10.45 -8.71 -4.78
CA GLU A 132 10.61 -9.65 -5.91
C GLU A 132 9.96 -9.14 -7.21
N LEU A 133 8.74 -8.59 -7.13
CA LEU A 133 8.06 -7.99 -8.28
C LEU A 133 8.88 -6.82 -8.85
N GLU A 134 9.44 -5.98 -8.01
CA GLU A 134 10.31 -4.88 -8.43
C GLU A 134 11.59 -5.35 -9.13
N VAL A 135 12.18 -6.48 -8.74
CA VAL A 135 13.33 -7.09 -9.45
C VAL A 135 12.92 -7.54 -10.86
N ILE A 136 11.71 -8.08 -11.02
CA ILE A 136 11.16 -8.42 -12.35
C ILE A 136 10.97 -7.15 -13.18
N LEU A 137 10.37 -6.10 -12.59
CA LEU A 137 10.13 -4.82 -13.27
C LEU A 137 11.44 -4.12 -13.68
N LYS A 138 12.46 -4.13 -12.82
CA LYS A 138 13.82 -3.66 -13.13
C LYS A 138 14.35 -4.33 -14.40
N GLY A 139 14.30 -5.67 -14.45
CA GLY A 139 14.81 -6.45 -15.57
C GLY A 139 14.11 -6.13 -16.91
N VAL A 140 12.80 -5.91 -16.92
CA VAL A 140 12.06 -5.57 -18.15
C VAL A 140 12.16 -4.10 -18.55
N LEU A 141 12.45 -3.18 -17.61
CA LEU A 141 12.67 -1.75 -17.89
C LEU A 141 14.11 -1.46 -18.35
N GLU A 142 15.11 -2.20 -17.86
CA GLU A 142 16.51 -2.12 -18.30
C GLU A 142 16.77 -2.85 -19.63
N ASP A 143 15.90 -3.78 -20.04
CA ASP A 143 16.03 -4.50 -21.31
C ASP A 143 16.05 -3.53 -22.51
N SER A 144 16.96 -3.79 -23.44
CA SER A 144 17.18 -3.01 -24.67
C SER A 144 17.23 -3.90 -25.92
N THR A 145 16.85 -5.18 -25.80
CA THR A 145 17.02 -6.19 -26.85
C THR A 145 15.92 -6.24 -27.90
N SER A 146 14.88 -5.40 -27.80
CA SER A 146 13.80 -5.33 -28.78
C SER A 146 13.23 -3.90 -28.92
N GLN A 147 12.65 -3.61 -30.09
CA GLN A 147 11.89 -2.39 -30.34
C GLN A 147 10.48 -2.54 -29.75
N HIS A 148 10.07 -1.65 -28.85
CA HIS A 148 8.74 -1.70 -28.26
C HIS A 148 7.76 -0.67 -28.85
N ARG A 149 6.48 -0.80 -28.46
CA ARG A 149 5.43 0.17 -28.78
C ARG A 149 5.62 1.49 -28.00
N PRO A 150 5.13 2.64 -28.51
CA PRO A 150 5.34 3.96 -27.92
C PRO A 150 5.10 4.07 -26.40
N ALA A 151 4.05 3.44 -25.86
CA ALA A 151 3.76 3.44 -24.43
C ALA A 151 4.91 2.84 -23.58
N VAL A 152 5.48 1.74 -24.06
CA VAL A 152 6.57 1.02 -23.38
C VAL A 152 7.89 1.79 -23.50
N GLU A 153 8.17 2.37 -24.66
CA GLU A 153 9.36 3.23 -24.81
C GLU A 153 9.28 4.47 -23.91
N LYS A 154 8.10 5.10 -23.77
CA LYS A 154 7.89 6.19 -22.80
C LYS A 154 8.17 5.74 -21.36
N ALA A 155 7.71 4.54 -20.95
CA ALA A 155 8.00 3.99 -19.63
C ALA A 155 9.51 3.73 -19.41
N LYS A 156 10.21 3.21 -20.41
CA LYS A 156 11.67 2.99 -20.34
C LYS A 156 12.46 4.31 -20.35
N THR A 157 12.05 5.31 -21.12
CA THR A 157 12.61 6.67 -21.09
C THR A 157 12.43 7.33 -19.73
N LEU A 158 11.24 7.20 -19.12
CA LEU A 158 10.97 7.70 -17.77
C LEU A 158 11.88 7.03 -16.74
N TYR A 159 12.03 5.70 -16.81
CA TYR A 159 12.96 4.92 -15.98
C TYR A 159 14.43 5.39 -16.14
N ARG A 160 14.93 5.50 -17.38
CA ARG A 160 16.29 5.97 -17.66
C ARG A 160 16.52 7.40 -17.14
N SER A 161 15.54 8.30 -17.28
CA SER A 161 15.63 9.65 -16.71
C SER A 161 15.78 9.64 -15.19
N CYS A 162 15.01 8.79 -14.49
CA CYS A 162 15.08 8.66 -13.04
C CYS A 162 16.43 8.09 -12.57
N MET A 163 16.99 7.13 -13.31
CA MET A 163 18.27 6.49 -12.99
C MET A 163 19.49 7.39 -13.18
N ASN A 164 19.37 8.45 -13.99
CA ASN A 164 20.48 9.36 -14.37
C ASN A 164 20.85 10.37 -13.26
N GLN A 165 21.35 9.85 -12.14
CA GLN A 165 21.79 10.63 -10.99
C GLN A 165 22.79 11.74 -11.36
N SER A 166 23.72 11.49 -12.29
CA SER A 166 24.73 12.49 -12.69
C SER A 166 24.12 13.75 -13.32
N VAL A 167 22.95 13.66 -13.98
CA VAL A 167 22.22 14.83 -14.46
C VAL A 167 21.41 15.49 -13.34
N ILE A 168 20.81 14.70 -12.45
CA ILE A 168 20.01 15.20 -11.31
C ILE A 168 20.91 16.00 -10.33
N GLU A 169 22.08 15.46 -9.96
CA GLU A 169 23.07 16.16 -9.12
C GLU A 169 23.62 17.43 -9.80
N LYS A 170 23.68 17.47 -11.14
CA LYS A 170 24.14 18.64 -11.89
C LYS A 170 23.09 19.75 -11.96
N ARG A 171 21.80 19.40 -12.10
CA ARG A 171 20.67 20.34 -12.12
C ARG A 171 20.33 20.85 -10.71
N ASP A 172 20.56 20.01 -9.70
CA ASP A 172 20.48 20.37 -8.29
C ASP A 172 19.14 21.02 -7.90
N SER A 173 19.10 22.32 -7.59
CA SER A 173 17.87 23.05 -7.25
C SER A 173 17.24 23.83 -8.41
N GLU A 174 17.89 23.93 -9.58
CA GLU A 174 17.41 24.68 -10.75
C GLU A 174 15.98 24.32 -11.20
N PRO A 175 15.57 23.02 -11.24
CA PRO A 175 14.20 22.65 -11.61
C PRO A 175 13.15 23.13 -10.60
N LEU A 176 13.46 23.05 -9.30
CA LEU A 176 12.56 23.54 -8.26
C LEU A 176 12.48 25.06 -8.27
N LEU A 177 13.61 25.78 -8.40
CA LEU A 177 13.64 27.24 -8.53
C LEU A 177 12.84 27.74 -9.75
N SER A 178 12.73 26.91 -10.80
CA SER A 178 11.88 27.18 -11.96
C SER A 178 10.39 26.98 -11.65
N VAL A 179 10.03 25.92 -10.91
CA VAL A 179 8.66 25.72 -10.39
C VAL A 179 8.24 26.84 -9.45
N LEU A 180 9.11 27.27 -8.52
CA LEU A 180 8.79 28.34 -7.58
C LEU A 180 8.36 29.62 -8.30
N LYS A 181 8.99 29.97 -9.43
CA LYS A 181 8.60 31.12 -10.26
C LYS A 181 7.21 30.95 -10.89
N MET A 182 6.83 29.73 -11.27
CA MET A 182 5.51 29.44 -11.86
C MET A 182 4.37 29.53 -10.83
N VAL A 183 4.64 29.21 -9.56
CA VAL A 183 3.63 29.24 -8.47
C VAL A 183 3.68 30.53 -7.63
N GLY A 184 4.14 31.65 -8.18
CA GLY A 184 4.12 32.94 -7.50
C GLY A 184 5.25 33.20 -6.48
N GLY A 185 6.27 32.35 -6.44
CA GLY A 185 7.41 32.43 -5.52
C GLY A 185 7.15 31.78 -4.15
N TRP A 186 8.21 31.35 -3.46
CA TRP A 186 8.16 30.92 -2.06
C TRP A 186 8.67 32.07 -1.17
N PRO A 187 7.82 32.75 -0.38
CA PRO A 187 8.19 33.99 0.29
C PRO A 187 9.42 33.89 1.21
N VAL A 188 9.54 32.82 1.99
CA VAL A 188 10.71 32.57 2.85
C VAL A 188 12.01 32.47 2.04
N ALA A 189 11.94 31.98 0.81
CA ALA A 189 13.06 31.85 -0.12
C ALA A 189 13.10 32.96 -1.20
N MET A 190 12.37 34.07 -1.00
CA MET A 190 12.30 35.20 -1.93
C MET A 190 12.23 36.54 -1.19
N ASP A 191 13.32 37.30 -1.27
CA ASP A 191 13.36 38.66 -0.73
C ASP A 191 12.37 39.57 -1.50
N LYS A 192 11.75 40.52 -0.78
CA LYS A 192 10.74 41.45 -1.33
C LYS A 192 9.50 40.80 -1.97
N TRP A 193 9.15 39.55 -1.61
CA TRP A 193 7.93 38.89 -2.10
C TRP A 193 6.65 39.75 -1.93
N ASN A 194 6.49 40.40 -0.78
CA ASN A 194 5.33 41.26 -0.49
C ASN A 194 5.24 42.45 -1.46
N GLU A 195 6.37 43.06 -1.84
CA GLU A 195 6.44 44.22 -2.75
C GLU A 195 6.20 43.87 -4.22
N THR A 196 6.27 42.58 -4.59
CA THR A 196 6.38 42.12 -5.98
C THR A 196 5.27 41.17 -6.39
N MET A 197 5.09 40.08 -5.63
CA MET A 197 4.11 39.03 -5.90
C MET A 197 2.88 39.17 -5.00
N GLY A 198 3.08 39.55 -3.73
CA GLY A 198 2.00 39.73 -2.75
C GLY A 198 0.93 40.74 -3.17
N LEU A 199 1.31 41.81 -3.89
CA LEU A 199 0.38 42.81 -4.44
C LEU A 199 -0.56 42.27 -5.54
N LYS A 200 -0.35 41.05 -6.03
CA LYS A 200 -1.12 40.38 -7.09
C LYS A 200 -1.54 38.96 -6.67
N TRP A 201 -1.52 38.67 -5.38
CA TRP A 201 -1.80 37.34 -4.85
C TRP A 201 -3.30 37.17 -4.63
N GLU A 202 -3.91 36.25 -5.36
CA GLU A 202 -5.30 35.79 -5.21
C GLU A 202 -5.27 34.31 -4.82
N LEU A 203 -5.90 33.94 -3.70
CA LEU A 203 -5.84 32.59 -3.13
C LEU A 203 -6.43 31.56 -4.10
N GLU A 204 -7.59 31.87 -4.68
CA GLU A 204 -8.31 31.11 -5.70
C GLU A 204 -7.38 30.69 -6.85
N ARG A 205 -6.51 31.60 -7.31
CA ARG A 205 -5.59 31.31 -8.41
C ARG A 205 -4.43 30.42 -7.99
N GLN A 206 -3.89 30.59 -6.78
CA GLN A 206 -2.83 29.70 -6.30
C GLN A 206 -3.36 28.28 -6.08
N LEU A 207 -4.53 28.13 -5.46
CA LEU A 207 -5.19 26.83 -5.29
C LEU A 207 -5.50 26.20 -6.66
N ALA A 208 -6.02 26.97 -7.62
CA ALA A 208 -6.32 26.45 -8.96
C ALA A 208 -5.07 26.04 -9.76
N VAL A 209 -3.96 26.76 -9.63
CA VAL A 209 -2.68 26.39 -10.27
C VAL A 209 -2.10 25.13 -9.63
N LEU A 210 -2.08 25.03 -8.30
CA LEU A 210 -1.59 23.84 -7.60
C LEU A 210 -2.43 22.59 -7.94
N ASN A 211 -3.75 22.72 -7.95
CA ASN A 211 -4.66 21.64 -8.34
C ASN A 211 -4.44 21.22 -9.80
N SER A 212 -4.61 22.15 -10.76
CA SER A 212 -4.65 21.81 -12.18
C SER A 212 -3.29 21.50 -12.83
N GLN A 213 -2.20 22.11 -12.36
CA GLN A 213 -0.86 21.95 -12.98
C GLN A 213 0.04 20.98 -12.21
N PHE A 214 -0.20 20.77 -10.92
CA PHE A 214 0.65 19.95 -10.05
C PHE A 214 -0.09 18.80 -9.36
N ASN A 215 -1.40 18.60 -9.64
CA ASN A 215 -2.29 17.64 -8.95
C ASN A 215 -2.26 17.79 -7.42
N ARG A 216 -1.94 18.99 -6.93
CA ARG A 216 -1.64 19.26 -5.52
C ARG A 216 -2.77 20.05 -4.90
N ARG A 217 -3.59 19.35 -4.13
CA ARG A 217 -4.78 19.88 -3.45
C ARG A 217 -4.40 20.19 -2.00
N VAL A 218 -4.56 21.45 -1.62
CA VAL A 218 -4.07 22.04 -0.36
C VAL A 218 -5.06 23.13 0.04
N LEU A 219 -5.30 23.31 1.34
CA LEU A 219 -6.35 24.16 1.92
C LEU A 219 -7.80 23.74 1.57
N ILE A 220 -8.08 23.35 0.33
CA ILE A 220 -9.36 22.81 -0.13
C ILE A 220 -9.07 21.62 -1.06
N ASP A 221 -9.60 20.43 -0.73
CA ASP A 221 -9.53 19.26 -1.63
C ASP A 221 -10.67 19.30 -2.65
N LEU A 222 -10.44 20.00 -3.75
CA LEU A 222 -11.33 19.96 -4.92
C LEU A 222 -10.92 18.84 -5.86
N PHE A 223 -11.86 17.95 -6.18
CA PHE A 223 -11.63 16.87 -7.14
C PHE A 223 -12.89 16.49 -7.90
N ILE A 224 -12.75 15.60 -8.89
CA ILE A 224 -13.86 15.06 -9.67
C ILE A 224 -13.81 13.55 -9.57
N TRP A 225 -14.93 12.96 -9.17
CA TRP A 225 -15.09 11.54 -8.91
C TRP A 225 -16.47 11.05 -9.37
N ASN A 226 -16.69 9.73 -9.32
CA ASN A 226 -18.03 9.15 -9.44
C ASN A 226 -18.99 9.82 -8.44
N ASP A 227 -20.18 10.21 -8.87
CA ASP A 227 -21.25 10.64 -7.95
C ASP A 227 -21.74 9.43 -7.16
N ASP A 228 -21.62 9.45 -5.84
CA ASP A 228 -22.06 8.36 -4.98
C ASP A 228 -23.53 8.02 -5.16
N GLN A 229 -24.43 9.01 -5.30
CA GLN A 229 -25.85 8.75 -5.53
C GLN A 229 -26.18 8.40 -7.00
N ASN A 230 -25.25 8.63 -7.93
CA ASN A 230 -25.43 8.33 -9.35
C ASN A 230 -24.12 7.87 -10.01
N SER A 231 -23.78 6.60 -9.81
CA SER A 231 -22.59 5.90 -10.31
C SER A 231 -22.38 5.92 -11.84
N SER A 232 -23.31 6.47 -12.62
CA SER A 232 -23.19 6.63 -14.08
C SER A 232 -22.51 7.94 -14.50
N ARG A 233 -22.44 8.95 -13.62
CA ARG A 233 -21.83 10.26 -13.86
C ARG A 233 -20.69 10.57 -12.90
N HIS A 234 -19.96 11.63 -13.21
CA HIS A 234 -19.02 12.26 -12.30
C HIS A 234 -19.60 13.58 -11.76
N VAL A 235 -19.11 14.05 -10.62
CA VAL A 235 -19.47 15.34 -10.00
C VAL A 235 -18.24 15.96 -9.33
N ILE A 236 -18.28 17.27 -9.06
CA ILE A 236 -17.24 17.97 -8.30
C ILE A 236 -17.41 17.67 -6.81
N TYR A 237 -16.34 17.23 -6.17
CA TYR A 237 -16.22 17.01 -4.73
C TYR A 237 -15.37 18.09 -4.08
N ILE A 238 -15.75 18.49 -2.86
CA ILE A 238 -15.05 19.47 -2.02
C ILE A 238 -14.89 18.89 -0.60
N ASP A 239 -13.65 18.76 -0.15
CA ASP A 239 -13.31 18.11 1.13
C ASP A 239 -12.13 18.76 1.86
N GLN A 240 -11.87 18.31 3.08
CA GLN A 240 -10.70 18.69 3.88
C GLN A 240 -9.40 18.14 3.24
N PRO A 241 -8.33 18.94 3.14
CA PRO A 241 -7.08 18.55 2.48
C PRO A 241 -6.26 17.57 3.32
N THR A 242 -5.39 16.82 2.65
CA THR A 242 -4.31 16.09 3.33
C THR A 242 -3.30 17.05 3.98
N LEU A 243 -2.69 16.64 5.09
CA LEU A 243 -1.75 17.42 5.89
C LEU A 243 -0.28 17.06 5.59
N GLY A 244 0.63 17.87 6.13
CA GLY A 244 2.09 17.72 6.13
C GLY A 244 2.58 16.43 6.76
N MET A 245 2.16 16.19 8.00
CA MET A 245 2.40 14.95 8.73
C MET A 245 1.25 13.96 8.50
N PRO A 246 1.47 12.63 8.64
CA PRO A 246 0.52 11.62 8.15
C PRO A 246 -0.86 11.60 8.81
N SER A 247 -1.04 12.24 9.97
CA SER A 247 -2.36 12.46 10.58
C SER A 247 -2.41 13.76 11.38
N ARG A 248 -3.62 14.26 11.61
CA ARG A 248 -3.90 15.45 12.43
C ARG A 248 -3.41 15.30 13.89
N GLU A 249 -3.37 14.08 14.44
CA GLU A 249 -2.93 13.78 15.81
C GLU A 249 -1.48 14.24 16.07
N TYR A 250 -0.62 14.21 15.05
CA TYR A 250 0.77 14.67 15.18
C TYR A 250 0.91 16.16 15.51
N TYR A 251 -0.14 16.96 15.24
CA TYR A 251 -0.15 18.38 15.51
C TYR A 251 -0.51 18.70 16.99
N PHE A 252 -1.10 17.76 17.74
CA PHE A 252 -1.54 17.97 19.13
C PHE A 252 -0.56 17.44 20.19
N GLN A 253 -0.75 17.78 21.46
CA GLN A 253 0.25 17.62 22.51
C GLN A 253 0.34 16.18 23.07
N GLU A 254 1.14 15.35 22.40
CA GLU A 254 1.67 14.08 22.92
C GLU A 254 3.22 14.06 22.83
N ASP A 255 3.89 13.40 23.78
CA ASP A 255 5.35 13.42 23.91
C ASP A 255 6.09 12.85 22.68
N ASN A 256 5.58 11.77 22.09
CA ASN A 256 6.18 11.19 20.88
C ASN A 256 5.92 12.05 19.64
N ASN A 257 4.78 12.73 19.54
CA ASN A 257 4.46 13.62 18.41
C ASN A 257 5.32 14.89 18.41
N HIS A 258 5.82 15.34 19.58
CA HIS A 258 6.77 16.46 19.68
C HIS A 258 8.07 16.20 18.88
N LYS A 259 8.59 14.96 18.87
CA LYS A 259 9.78 14.59 18.09
C LYS A 259 9.56 14.80 16.59
N VAL A 260 8.39 14.39 16.09
CA VAL A 260 8.01 14.49 14.68
C VAL A 260 7.81 15.94 14.26
N ARG A 261 7.05 16.75 15.02
CA ARG A 261 6.89 18.21 14.77
C ARG A 261 8.23 18.93 14.70
N LYS A 262 9.14 18.63 15.63
CA LYS A 262 10.48 19.23 15.65
C LYS A 262 11.25 18.88 14.36
N ALA A 263 11.30 17.61 13.98
CA ALA A 263 11.99 17.17 12.77
C ALA A 263 11.36 17.75 11.49
N TYR A 264 10.04 17.92 11.46
CA TYR A 264 9.31 18.55 10.35
C TYR A 264 9.63 20.06 10.22
N LEU A 265 9.67 20.81 11.33
CA LEU A 265 10.12 22.20 11.34
C LEU A 265 11.60 22.35 10.92
N GLU A 266 12.46 21.42 11.35
CA GLU A 266 13.88 21.43 11.00
C GLU A 266 14.12 21.05 9.53
N PHE A 267 13.30 20.17 8.95
CA PHE A 267 13.25 19.88 7.51
C PHE A 267 12.79 21.11 6.70
N MET A 268 11.69 21.76 7.08
CA MET A 268 11.23 23.03 6.47
C MET A 268 12.31 24.10 6.47
N THR A 269 12.89 24.36 7.65
CA THR A 269 13.96 25.36 7.85
C THR A 269 15.19 25.04 6.99
N SER A 270 15.57 23.77 6.89
CA SER A 270 16.73 23.30 6.12
C SER A 270 16.56 23.56 4.63
N VAL A 271 15.43 23.13 4.04
CA VAL A 271 15.16 23.30 2.60
C VAL A 271 15.08 24.77 2.21
N ALA A 272 14.37 25.60 3.00
CA ALA A 272 14.32 27.04 2.78
C ALA A 272 15.72 27.69 2.85
N THR A 273 16.54 27.32 3.83
CA THR A 273 17.92 27.82 3.98
C THR A 273 18.81 27.41 2.79
N MET A 274 18.62 26.21 2.25
CA MET A 274 19.31 25.74 1.04
C MET A 274 18.94 26.59 -0.18
N LEU A 275 17.65 26.78 -0.47
CA LEU A 275 17.21 27.56 -1.64
C LEU A 275 17.54 29.05 -1.53
N ARG A 276 17.60 29.62 -0.31
CA ARG A 276 18.15 30.97 -0.09
C ARG A 276 19.64 31.04 -0.45
N LYS A 277 20.45 30.10 0.05
CA LYS A 277 21.89 30.01 -0.27
C LYS A 277 22.12 29.92 -1.78
N ASP A 278 21.38 29.05 -2.47
CA ASP A 278 21.58 28.78 -3.90
C ASP A 278 21.26 30.01 -4.78
N GLN A 279 20.29 30.82 -4.35
CA GLN A 279 19.93 32.10 -4.98
C GLN A 279 20.83 33.28 -4.51
N ASN A 280 21.89 33.02 -3.74
CA ASN A 280 22.78 34.01 -3.13
C ASN A 280 22.09 35.00 -2.15
N LEU A 281 20.95 34.61 -1.57
CA LEU A 281 20.23 35.40 -0.56
C LEU A 281 20.84 35.19 0.84
N SER A 282 20.57 36.14 1.74
CA SER A 282 21.06 36.08 3.12
C SER A 282 20.51 34.86 3.88
N LYS A 283 21.37 34.16 4.62
CA LYS A 283 21.01 32.97 5.42
C LYS A 283 20.54 33.35 6.84
N GLU A 284 19.58 34.24 6.95
CA GLU A 284 19.03 34.67 8.24
C GLU A 284 18.20 33.55 8.89
N SER A 285 18.89 32.63 9.56
CA SER A 285 18.33 31.40 10.12
C SER A 285 17.31 31.62 11.24
N ALA A 286 17.26 32.82 11.83
CA ALA A 286 16.19 33.23 12.72
C ALA A 286 14.89 33.42 11.93
N MET A 287 14.87 34.38 10.99
CA MET A 287 13.74 34.67 10.09
C MET A 287 13.22 33.43 9.37
N VAL A 288 14.11 32.59 8.83
CA VAL A 288 13.70 31.34 8.14
C VAL A 288 13.04 30.35 9.11
N ARG A 289 13.49 30.25 10.36
CA ARG A 289 12.86 29.38 11.36
C ARG A 289 11.55 29.95 11.89
N GLU A 290 11.44 31.28 11.97
CA GLU A 290 10.26 32.02 12.38
C GLU A 290 9.13 31.86 11.35
N GLU A 291 9.38 32.14 10.07
CA GLU A 291 8.39 31.93 8.99
C GLU A 291 7.95 30.46 8.85
N MET A 292 8.86 29.49 9.08
CA MET A 292 8.50 28.07 9.06
C MET A 292 7.82 27.58 10.36
N ALA A 293 7.95 28.33 11.46
CA ALA A 293 7.15 28.10 12.67
C ALA A 293 5.71 28.63 12.47
N GLU A 294 5.52 29.79 11.84
CA GLU A 294 4.19 30.27 11.43
C GLU A 294 3.48 29.25 10.51
N VAL A 295 4.20 28.66 9.54
CA VAL A 295 3.65 27.61 8.67
C VAL A 295 3.21 26.37 9.47
N LEU A 296 3.99 25.96 10.48
CA LEU A 296 3.60 24.86 11.36
C LEU A 296 2.40 25.21 12.24
N GLU A 297 2.26 26.47 12.67
CA GLU A 297 1.12 26.95 13.45
C GLU A 297 -0.16 27.00 12.60
N LEU A 298 -0.10 27.58 11.40
CA LEU A 298 -1.17 27.53 10.40
C LEU A 298 -1.60 26.09 10.12
N GLU A 299 -0.65 25.18 9.85
CA GLU A 299 -0.99 23.77 9.61
C GLU A 299 -1.54 23.07 10.88
N THR A 300 -1.17 23.52 12.09
CA THR A 300 -1.76 23.05 13.35
C THR A 300 -3.23 23.51 13.51
N HIS A 301 -3.54 24.75 13.13
CA HIS A 301 -4.93 25.24 13.11
C HIS A 301 -5.76 24.53 12.04
N LEU A 302 -5.21 24.31 10.83
CA LEU A 302 -5.87 23.50 9.80
C LEU A 302 -6.10 22.06 10.28
N ALA A 303 -5.12 21.43 10.93
CA ALA A 303 -5.28 20.11 11.54
C ALA A 303 -6.37 20.08 12.63
N ASN A 304 -6.51 21.14 13.42
CA ASN A 304 -7.60 21.27 14.40
C ASN A 304 -8.98 21.32 13.71
N ALA A 305 -9.11 22.09 12.63
CA ALA A 305 -10.33 22.16 11.83
C ALA A 305 -10.67 20.85 11.09
N THR A 306 -9.66 20.03 10.70
CA THR A 306 -9.95 18.74 10.05
C THR A 306 -10.74 17.81 10.96
N VAL A 307 -11.79 17.18 10.40
CA VAL A 307 -12.63 16.22 11.11
C VAL A 307 -11.86 14.90 11.29
N PRO A 308 -11.84 14.29 12.50
CA PRO A 308 -11.21 12.99 12.73
C PRO A 308 -11.80 11.87 11.86
N GLN A 309 -10.96 10.90 11.48
CA GLN A 309 -11.34 9.82 10.56
C GLN A 309 -12.51 8.97 11.10
N GLU A 310 -12.59 8.79 12.42
CA GLU A 310 -13.69 8.11 13.12
C GLU A 310 -15.06 8.74 12.83
N LYS A 311 -15.10 10.05 12.61
CA LYS A 311 -16.34 10.79 12.31
C LYS A 311 -16.62 10.88 10.81
N ARG A 312 -15.76 10.30 9.96
CA ARG A 312 -15.82 10.34 8.50
C ARG A 312 -16.07 8.98 7.85
N HIS A 313 -16.32 7.94 8.65
CA HIS A 313 -16.52 6.57 8.16
C HIS A 313 -17.93 6.34 7.57
N ASP A 314 -18.93 7.07 8.07
CA ASP A 314 -20.29 7.06 7.50
C ASP A 314 -20.38 8.02 6.30
N VAL A 315 -20.20 7.46 5.10
CA VAL A 315 -20.33 8.17 3.83
C VAL A 315 -21.72 8.79 3.63
N THR A 316 -22.78 8.21 4.21
CA THR A 316 -24.14 8.74 4.09
C THR A 316 -24.32 10.04 4.88
N ALA A 317 -23.55 10.21 5.96
CA ALA A 317 -23.51 11.42 6.77
C ALA A 317 -22.55 12.49 6.22
N LEU A 318 -21.60 12.13 5.35
CA LEU A 318 -20.72 13.07 4.66
C LEU A 318 -21.34 13.65 3.37
N TYR A 319 -22.20 12.90 2.68
CA TYR A 319 -22.71 13.31 1.37
C TYR A 319 -23.70 14.48 1.48
N HIS A 320 -23.20 15.70 1.27
CA HIS A 320 -24.01 16.91 1.16
C HIS A 320 -23.91 17.48 -0.26
N ARG A 321 -24.92 17.21 -1.09
CA ARG A 321 -25.03 17.82 -2.42
C ARG A 321 -25.75 19.17 -2.32
N MET A 322 -25.16 20.18 -2.95
CA MET A 322 -25.67 21.55 -3.07
C MET A 322 -25.31 22.11 -4.45
N ASP A 323 -25.84 23.27 -4.82
CA ASP A 323 -25.36 24.00 -5.99
C ASP A 323 -24.23 25.00 -5.65
N LEU A 324 -23.60 25.56 -6.68
CA LEU A 324 -22.50 26.52 -6.55
C LEU A 324 -22.92 27.85 -5.88
N MET A 325 -24.20 28.21 -5.91
CA MET A 325 -24.73 29.40 -5.24
C MET A 325 -24.90 29.16 -3.74
N GLU A 326 -25.51 28.04 -3.35
CA GLU A 326 -25.59 27.61 -1.94
C GLU A 326 -24.20 27.44 -1.33
N LEU A 327 -23.25 26.86 -2.06
CA LEU A 327 -21.85 26.75 -1.64
C LEU A 327 -21.24 28.13 -1.33
N GLN A 328 -21.46 29.12 -2.21
CA GLN A 328 -20.91 30.46 -2.10
C GLN A 328 -21.59 31.29 -0.99
N GLU A 329 -22.89 31.09 -0.76
CA GLU A 329 -23.64 31.73 0.33
C GLU A 329 -23.30 31.12 1.71
N ARG A 330 -23.13 29.80 1.78
CA ARG A 330 -22.85 29.10 3.04
C ARG A 330 -21.39 29.16 3.47
N PHE A 331 -20.45 29.11 2.52
CA PHE A 331 -19.01 29.08 2.80
C PHE A 331 -18.31 30.26 2.13
N GLY A 332 -18.70 31.48 2.51
CA GLY A 332 -18.13 32.70 1.94
C GLY A 332 -16.62 32.87 2.13
N LEU A 333 -16.04 32.24 3.17
CA LEU A 333 -14.62 32.31 3.55
C LEU A 333 -14.08 33.75 3.48
N LYS A 334 -14.89 34.68 4.01
CA LYS A 334 -14.71 36.15 4.03
C LYS A 334 -14.39 36.82 2.68
N GLY A 335 -14.85 36.23 1.58
CA GLY A 335 -14.77 36.81 0.23
C GLY A 335 -14.15 35.91 -0.84
N PHE A 336 -13.82 34.65 -0.50
CA PHE A 336 -13.34 33.66 -1.44
C PHE A 336 -14.39 33.38 -2.53
N ASN A 337 -13.98 33.50 -3.78
CA ASN A 337 -14.86 33.32 -4.93
C ASN A 337 -14.78 31.88 -5.46
N TRP A 338 -15.75 31.04 -5.07
CA TRP A 338 -15.80 29.64 -5.49
C TRP A 338 -15.92 29.49 -7.01
N THR A 339 -16.76 30.31 -7.65
CA THR A 339 -16.93 30.27 -9.12
C THR A 339 -15.60 30.55 -9.83
N LEU A 340 -14.83 31.53 -9.36
CA LEU A 340 -13.50 31.85 -9.85
C LEU A 340 -12.50 30.72 -9.60
N PHE A 341 -12.46 30.15 -8.39
CA PHE A 341 -11.57 29.01 -8.07
C PHE A 341 -11.86 27.80 -8.97
N ILE A 342 -13.12 27.35 -9.01
CA ILE A 342 -13.53 26.15 -9.76
C ILE A 342 -13.35 26.37 -11.27
N GLN A 343 -13.77 27.52 -11.82
CA GLN A 343 -13.56 27.78 -13.26
C GLN A 343 -12.07 27.92 -13.59
N ASN A 344 -11.22 28.49 -12.73
CA ASN A 344 -9.77 28.50 -12.97
C ASN A 344 -9.19 27.06 -13.04
N VAL A 345 -9.70 26.12 -12.23
CA VAL A 345 -9.32 24.70 -12.30
C VAL A 345 -9.80 24.08 -13.63
N LEU A 346 -11.08 24.21 -13.96
CA LEU A 346 -11.70 23.57 -15.15
C LEU A 346 -11.23 24.18 -16.47
N SER A 347 -10.83 25.46 -16.49
CA SER A 347 -10.23 26.12 -17.66
C SER A 347 -8.94 25.44 -18.13
N SER A 348 -8.25 24.69 -17.26
CA SER A 348 -7.08 23.89 -17.64
C SER A 348 -7.39 22.71 -18.56
N VAL A 349 -8.67 22.37 -18.74
CA VAL A 349 -9.15 21.24 -19.56
C VAL A 349 -10.29 21.61 -20.51
N GLU A 350 -10.53 22.91 -20.72
CA GLU A 350 -11.57 23.45 -21.62
C GLU A 350 -13.01 23.02 -21.23
N VAL A 351 -13.24 22.80 -19.92
CA VAL A 351 -14.59 22.52 -19.37
C VAL A 351 -15.20 23.81 -18.84
N GLU A 352 -16.44 24.08 -19.25
CA GLU A 352 -17.27 25.17 -18.75
C GLU A 352 -17.99 24.75 -17.45
N LEU A 353 -17.94 25.62 -16.45
CA LEU A 353 -18.68 25.53 -15.18
C LEU A 353 -20.07 26.15 -15.37
N PHE A 354 -21.13 25.45 -14.98
CA PHE A 354 -22.47 25.99 -15.12
C PHE A 354 -22.86 26.87 -13.91
N PRO A 355 -23.76 27.87 -14.07
CA PRO A 355 -24.23 28.69 -12.94
C PRO A 355 -24.95 27.88 -11.86
N ASP A 356 -25.55 26.76 -12.25
CA ASP A 356 -26.29 25.78 -11.46
C ASP A 356 -25.49 24.47 -11.26
N GLU A 357 -24.15 24.54 -11.25
CA GLU A 357 -23.31 23.35 -11.06
C GLU A 357 -23.56 22.68 -9.70
N GLU A 358 -23.95 21.39 -9.72
CA GLU A 358 -24.00 20.55 -8.53
C GLU A 358 -22.60 20.21 -8.01
N VAL A 359 -22.38 20.41 -6.71
CA VAL A 359 -21.17 20.02 -5.99
C VAL A 359 -21.53 19.12 -4.81
N VAL A 360 -20.61 18.24 -4.39
CA VAL A 360 -20.74 17.40 -3.18
C VAL A 360 -19.69 17.81 -2.16
N VAL A 361 -20.13 18.23 -0.97
CA VAL A 361 -19.26 18.77 0.08
C VAL A 361 -19.17 17.78 1.24
N TYR A 362 -18.10 17.00 1.28
CA TYR A 362 -17.77 16.17 2.45
C TYR A 362 -17.14 16.99 3.58
N GLY A 363 -16.48 18.09 3.24
CA GLY A 363 -15.72 18.92 4.16
C GLY A 363 -16.52 19.92 4.99
N ILE A 364 -17.84 19.79 5.15
CA ILE A 364 -18.69 20.85 5.74
C ILE A 364 -18.14 21.39 7.08
N PRO A 365 -17.90 20.58 8.14
CA PRO A 365 -17.41 21.11 9.41
C PRO A 365 -15.98 21.66 9.31
N TYR A 366 -15.20 21.23 8.31
CA TYR A 366 -13.89 21.80 8.04
C TYR A 366 -14.00 23.19 7.40
N LEU A 367 -14.87 23.38 6.40
CA LEU A 367 -15.11 24.68 5.77
C LEU A 367 -15.70 25.70 6.77
N GLU A 368 -16.60 25.26 7.67
CA GLU A 368 -17.16 26.11 8.74
C GLU A 368 -16.08 26.63 9.71
N ASN A 369 -15.00 25.86 9.94
CA ASN A 369 -13.85 26.28 10.77
C ASN A 369 -12.72 26.94 9.97
N LEU A 370 -12.71 26.81 8.63
CA LEU A 370 -11.65 27.34 7.77
C LEU A 370 -11.74 28.87 7.63
N GLU A 371 -12.94 29.44 7.73
CA GLU A 371 -13.18 30.88 7.57
C GLU A 371 -12.38 31.74 8.56
N ASP A 372 -12.33 31.35 9.84
CA ASP A 372 -11.54 32.07 10.85
C ASP A 372 -10.03 31.84 10.70
N ILE A 373 -9.61 30.73 10.06
CA ILE A 373 -8.20 30.42 9.86
C ILE A 373 -7.61 31.24 8.70
N ILE A 374 -8.29 31.30 7.55
CA ILE A 374 -7.80 32.04 6.37
C ILE A 374 -7.57 33.51 6.73
N ASP A 375 -8.52 34.12 7.44
CA ASP A 375 -8.52 35.52 7.84
C ASP A 375 -7.45 35.87 8.90
N SER A 376 -7.00 34.87 9.69
CA SER A 376 -5.99 35.07 10.74
C SER A 376 -4.55 35.12 10.22
N TYR A 377 -4.30 34.71 8.97
CA TYR A 377 -2.94 34.57 8.44
C TYR A 377 -2.67 35.46 7.22
N SER A 378 -1.45 36.00 7.16
CA SER A 378 -1.04 36.84 6.03
C SER A 378 -0.95 36.03 4.73
N ALA A 379 -1.16 36.70 3.59
CA ALA A 379 -0.90 36.13 2.26
C ALA A 379 0.53 35.57 2.13
N ARG A 380 1.51 36.12 2.87
CA ARG A 380 2.89 35.60 2.94
C ARG A 380 2.92 34.24 3.65
N THR A 381 2.32 34.14 4.83
CA THR A 381 2.27 32.90 5.62
C THR A 381 1.48 31.81 4.89
N MET A 382 0.34 32.16 4.29
CA MET A 382 -0.46 31.26 3.48
C MET A 382 0.32 30.77 2.25
N GLN A 383 0.96 31.66 1.48
CA GLN A 383 1.80 31.26 0.35
C GLN A 383 2.99 30.38 0.78
N ASN A 384 3.63 30.68 1.92
CA ASN A 384 4.70 29.84 2.48
C ASN A 384 4.21 28.41 2.74
N TYR A 385 3.00 28.25 3.27
CA TYR A 385 2.35 26.95 3.47
C TYR A 385 2.01 26.24 2.14
N LEU A 386 1.28 26.92 1.24
CA LEU A 386 0.88 26.36 -0.06
C LEU A 386 2.07 25.85 -0.87
N VAL A 387 3.15 26.64 -0.90
CA VAL A 387 4.36 26.28 -1.65
C VAL A 387 5.21 25.26 -0.91
N TRP A 388 5.30 25.29 0.43
CA TRP A 388 5.93 24.19 1.18
C TRP A 388 5.27 22.84 0.86
N ARG A 389 3.93 22.79 0.83
CA ARG A 389 3.17 21.58 0.47
C ARG A 389 3.47 21.09 -0.94
N LEU A 390 3.88 21.94 -1.88
CA LEU A 390 4.39 21.52 -3.20
C LEU A 390 5.86 21.07 -3.14
N VAL A 391 6.72 21.82 -2.43
CA VAL A 391 8.15 21.52 -2.26
C VAL A 391 8.35 20.13 -1.65
N LEU A 392 7.64 19.83 -0.56
CA LEU A 392 7.65 18.56 0.17
C LEU A 392 7.54 17.34 -0.74
N ASP A 393 6.55 17.34 -1.65
CA ASP A 393 6.29 16.23 -2.57
C ASP A 393 7.37 16.08 -3.66
N ARG A 394 8.19 17.12 -3.88
CA ARG A 394 9.19 17.19 -4.96
C ARG A 394 10.63 16.97 -4.47
N ILE A 395 10.90 17.03 -3.17
CA ILE A 395 12.23 16.79 -2.57
C ILE A 395 12.90 15.50 -3.06
N GLY A 396 12.16 14.39 -3.16
CA GLY A 396 12.68 13.10 -3.63
C GLY A 396 13.10 13.06 -5.12
N SER A 397 12.84 14.13 -5.87
CA SER A 397 13.19 14.26 -7.30
C SER A 397 14.35 15.22 -7.58
N LEU A 398 14.98 15.76 -6.53
CA LEU A 398 16.14 16.63 -6.59
C LEU A 398 17.43 15.87 -6.23
N SER A 399 18.54 16.59 -6.21
CA SER A 399 19.85 16.10 -5.76
C SER A 399 19.86 15.50 -4.35
N GLN A 400 20.87 14.69 -4.09
CA GLN A 400 21.10 13.96 -2.85
C GLN A 400 21.05 14.85 -1.61
N ARG A 401 21.53 16.09 -1.66
CA ARG A 401 21.48 17.01 -0.50
C ARG A 401 20.05 17.39 -0.06
N PHE A 402 19.06 17.36 -0.98
CA PHE A 402 17.65 17.57 -0.62
C PHE A 402 17.02 16.30 -0.05
N LYS A 403 17.41 15.12 -0.55
CA LYS A 403 17.06 13.82 0.05
C LYS A 403 17.63 13.69 1.48
N GLU A 404 18.83 14.20 1.74
CA GLU A 404 19.43 14.25 3.08
C GLU A 404 18.63 15.12 4.06
N ALA A 405 18.12 16.26 3.60
CA ALA A 405 17.32 17.18 4.44
C ALA A 405 16.02 16.54 4.99
N ARG A 406 15.50 15.46 4.38
CA ARG A 406 14.32 14.72 4.87
C ARG A 406 14.64 13.52 5.78
N VAL A 407 15.91 13.16 5.99
CA VAL A 407 16.29 11.89 6.66
C VAL A 407 15.78 11.82 8.11
N ASP A 408 16.03 12.84 8.94
CA ASP A 408 15.60 12.82 10.34
C ASP A 408 14.07 12.86 10.49
N TYR A 409 13.38 13.56 9.59
CA TYR A 409 11.92 13.56 9.54
C TYR A 409 11.35 12.20 9.11
N ARG A 410 11.91 11.57 8.07
CA ARG A 410 11.56 10.18 7.71
C ARG A 410 11.80 9.24 8.88
N LYS A 411 12.96 9.30 9.51
CA LYS A 411 13.32 8.45 10.66
C LYS A 411 12.34 8.60 11.83
N ALA A 412 11.92 9.82 12.15
CA ALA A 412 10.97 10.09 13.23
C ALA A 412 9.55 9.55 12.98
N LEU A 413 9.14 9.36 11.72
CA LEU A 413 7.85 8.77 11.33
C LEU A 413 7.91 7.26 11.07
N TYR A 414 9.02 6.79 10.50
CA TYR A 414 9.09 5.52 9.79
C TYR A 414 10.17 4.56 10.30
N GLY A 415 11.06 5.01 11.20
CA GLY A 415 12.18 4.23 11.74
C GLY A 415 13.28 3.87 10.72
N THR A 416 13.12 4.29 9.46
CA THR A 416 14.06 4.05 8.35
C THR A 416 15.27 4.95 8.49
N THR A 417 16.48 4.39 8.33
CA THR A 417 17.76 5.11 8.47
C THR A 417 18.45 5.39 7.13
N VAL A 418 18.02 4.69 6.06
CA VAL A 418 18.59 4.78 4.71
C VAL A 418 17.46 4.93 3.68
N GLU A 419 17.70 5.64 2.58
CA GLU A 419 16.77 5.69 1.45
C GLU A 419 16.85 4.40 0.61
N GLU A 420 15.77 4.06 -0.10
CA GLU A 420 15.79 2.94 -1.05
C GLU A 420 16.86 3.12 -2.13
N VAL A 421 17.44 2.00 -2.58
CA VAL A 421 18.38 2.00 -3.70
C VAL A 421 17.69 2.56 -4.95
N ARG A 422 18.34 3.50 -5.64
CA ARG A 422 17.71 4.35 -6.67
C ARG A 422 16.86 3.61 -7.70
N TRP A 423 17.24 2.40 -8.10
CA TRP A 423 16.48 1.61 -9.06
C TRP A 423 15.10 1.19 -8.54
N ARG A 424 14.91 0.96 -7.24
CA ARG A 424 13.59 0.69 -6.63
C ARG A 424 12.71 1.93 -6.69
N GLU A 425 13.23 3.10 -6.26
CA GLU A 425 12.53 4.39 -6.41
C GLU A 425 12.04 4.58 -7.85
N CYS A 426 12.89 4.30 -8.83
CA CYS A 426 12.57 4.46 -10.25
C CYS A 426 11.61 3.40 -10.80
N VAL A 427 11.71 2.13 -10.37
CA VAL A 427 10.75 1.08 -10.73
C VAL A 427 9.37 1.42 -10.18
N SER A 428 9.28 1.71 -8.88
CA SER A 428 8.05 2.05 -8.18
C SER A 428 7.40 3.31 -8.77
N TYR A 429 8.20 4.35 -9.05
CA TYR A 429 7.72 5.57 -9.69
C TYR A 429 7.16 5.34 -11.10
N VAL A 430 7.84 4.58 -11.96
CA VAL A 430 7.35 4.31 -13.32
C VAL A 430 6.13 3.41 -13.30
N ASN A 431 6.09 2.38 -12.45
CA ASN A 431 4.91 1.53 -12.27
C ASN A 431 3.68 2.35 -11.84
N SER A 432 3.85 3.28 -10.89
CA SER A 432 2.77 4.12 -10.35
C SER A 432 2.26 5.21 -11.31
N ASN A 433 2.98 5.52 -12.39
CA ASN A 433 2.58 6.55 -13.36
C ASN A 433 2.26 5.98 -14.75
N MET A 434 2.66 4.73 -15.03
CA MET A 434 2.49 4.05 -16.33
C MET A 434 2.05 2.59 -16.16
N GLU A 435 1.11 2.36 -15.24
CA GLU A 435 0.73 1.03 -14.75
C GLU A 435 0.26 0.06 -15.84
N SER A 436 -0.41 0.54 -16.90
CA SER A 436 -0.84 -0.26 -18.06
C SER A 436 0.36 -0.69 -18.91
N ALA A 437 1.34 0.21 -19.12
CA ALA A 437 2.54 -0.07 -19.91
C ALA A 437 3.50 -0.99 -19.15
N VAL A 438 3.75 -0.74 -17.87
CA VAL A 438 4.59 -1.58 -17.01
C VAL A 438 3.90 -2.94 -16.75
N GLY A 439 2.58 -2.95 -16.57
CA GLY A 439 1.76 -4.15 -16.52
C GLY A 439 1.93 -5.03 -17.78
N SER A 440 1.96 -4.44 -18.98
CA SER A 440 2.16 -5.19 -20.22
C SER A 440 3.49 -5.98 -20.23
N LEU A 441 4.56 -5.37 -19.70
CA LEU A 441 5.87 -6.02 -19.56
C LEU A 441 5.87 -7.11 -18.48
N TYR A 442 5.30 -6.81 -17.30
CA TYR A 442 5.20 -7.74 -16.18
C TYR A 442 4.45 -9.01 -16.57
N ILE A 443 3.27 -8.87 -17.18
CA ILE A 443 2.44 -10.00 -17.62
C ILE A 443 3.17 -10.84 -18.66
N LYS A 444 3.78 -10.22 -19.69
CA LYS A 444 4.58 -10.95 -20.71
C LYS A 444 5.79 -11.67 -20.11
N ARG A 445 6.27 -11.28 -18.92
CA ARG A 445 7.47 -11.86 -18.27
C ARG A 445 7.18 -12.88 -17.15
N ALA A 446 6.07 -12.75 -16.42
CA ALA A 446 5.89 -13.42 -15.12
C ALA A 446 4.52 -14.11 -14.90
N PHE A 447 3.48 -13.82 -15.69
CA PHE A 447 2.13 -14.31 -15.41
C PHE A 447 1.62 -15.33 -16.45
N SER A 448 1.16 -16.50 -16.00
CA SER A 448 0.53 -17.49 -16.88
C SER A 448 -0.94 -17.17 -17.15
N LYS A 449 -1.37 -17.28 -18.42
CA LYS A 449 -2.78 -17.07 -18.80
C LYS A 449 -3.73 -18.06 -18.13
N ASP A 450 -3.29 -19.30 -17.88
CA ASP A 450 -4.09 -20.36 -17.23
C ASP A 450 -4.63 -19.95 -15.85
N SER A 451 -3.90 -19.09 -15.13
CA SER A 451 -4.28 -18.63 -13.79
C SER A 451 -5.60 -17.85 -13.79
N LYS A 452 -5.94 -17.18 -14.91
CA LYS A 452 -7.15 -16.33 -15.03
C LYS A 452 -8.46 -17.14 -15.06
N SER A 453 -8.42 -18.45 -15.37
CA SER A 453 -9.58 -19.35 -15.23
C SER A 453 -9.70 -19.92 -13.81
N THR A 454 -8.63 -20.49 -13.25
CA THR A 454 -8.67 -21.12 -11.92
C THR A 454 -9.04 -20.12 -10.81
N VAL A 455 -8.60 -18.87 -10.91
CA VAL A 455 -8.99 -17.82 -9.97
C VAL A 455 -10.47 -17.43 -10.11
N ARG A 456 -11.04 -17.47 -11.32
CA ARG A 456 -12.49 -17.26 -11.51
C ARG A 456 -13.31 -18.38 -10.86
N GLU A 457 -12.90 -19.64 -11.02
CA GLU A 457 -13.56 -20.77 -10.35
C GLU A 457 -13.54 -20.65 -8.81
N LEU A 458 -12.48 -20.06 -8.22
CA LEU A 458 -12.44 -19.76 -6.79
C LEU A 458 -13.42 -18.62 -6.44
N ILE A 459 -13.47 -17.55 -7.22
CA ILE A 459 -14.42 -16.43 -7.05
C ILE A 459 -15.87 -16.94 -7.11
N GLU A 460 -16.22 -17.79 -8.08
CA GLU A 460 -17.56 -18.38 -8.21
C GLU A 460 -17.92 -19.23 -6.98
N LYS A 461 -17.01 -20.09 -6.49
CA LYS A 461 -17.23 -20.93 -5.30
C LYS A 461 -17.42 -20.10 -4.03
N ILE A 462 -16.65 -19.02 -3.87
CA ILE A 462 -16.70 -18.16 -2.69
C ILE A 462 -17.92 -17.22 -2.74
N ARG A 463 -18.27 -16.69 -3.92
CA ARG A 463 -19.52 -15.94 -4.16
C ARG A 463 -20.76 -16.79 -3.88
N SER A 464 -20.77 -18.06 -4.32
CA SER A 464 -21.83 -19.01 -3.94
C SER A 464 -21.90 -19.23 -2.44
N VAL A 465 -20.76 -19.38 -1.74
CA VAL A 465 -20.77 -19.56 -0.28
C VAL A 465 -21.15 -18.28 0.48
N PHE A 466 -20.87 -17.09 -0.05
CA PHE A 466 -21.41 -15.84 0.50
C PHE A 466 -22.94 -15.82 0.40
N VAL A 467 -23.50 -16.16 -0.76
CA VAL A 467 -24.96 -16.24 -0.95
C VAL A 467 -25.58 -17.31 -0.03
N ASP A 468 -25.02 -18.52 0.00
CA ASP A 468 -25.47 -19.62 0.86
C ASP A 468 -25.20 -19.37 2.37
N ASN A 469 -24.48 -18.29 2.74
CA ASN A 469 -24.38 -17.85 4.14
C ASN A 469 -25.58 -17.00 4.56
N LEU A 470 -26.21 -16.26 3.64
CA LEU A 470 -27.29 -15.30 3.96
C LEU A 470 -28.47 -15.99 4.65
N ASP A 471 -28.79 -17.22 4.26
CA ASP A 471 -29.83 -18.04 4.87
C ASP A 471 -29.56 -18.36 6.35
N GLU A 472 -28.29 -18.47 6.76
CA GLU A 472 -27.88 -18.68 8.16
C GLU A 472 -28.00 -17.41 9.04
N LEU A 473 -28.16 -16.23 8.42
CA LEU A 473 -28.08 -14.94 9.14
C LEU A 473 -29.42 -14.57 9.79
N ASN A 474 -29.67 -15.18 10.95
CA ASN A 474 -30.82 -14.89 11.82
C ASN A 474 -30.95 -13.42 12.28
N TRP A 475 -29.94 -12.58 12.02
CA TRP A 475 -29.96 -11.15 12.34
C TRP A 475 -30.49 -10.28 11.19
N MET A 476 -30.65 -10.86 9.98
CA MET A 476 -31.08 -10.17 8.76
C MET A 476 -32.45 -10.68 8.31
N ASP A 477 -33.32 -9.79 7.81
CA ASP A 477 -34.63 -10.15 7.26
C ASP A 477 -34.57 -10.59 5.79
N GLU A 478 -35.57 -11.35 5.35
CA GLU A 478 -35.61 -11.96 4.01
C GLU A 478 -35.61 -10.94 2.85
N GLU A 479 -36.15 -9.74 3.05
CA GLU A 479 -36.09 -8.67 2.04
C GLU A 479 -34.65 -8.17 1.88
N SER A 480 -33.98 -7.90 3.01
CA SER A 480 -32.59 -7.44 3.04
C SER A 480 -31.63 -8.54 2.56
N LYS A 481 -31.84 -9.80 2.94
CA LYS A 481 -31.10 -10.98 2.41
C LYS A 481 -31.21 -11.06 0.90
N LYS A 482 -32.42 -10.98 0.34
CA LYS A 482 -32.62 -11.02 -1.12
C LYS A 482 -31.86 -9.90 -1.83
N LYS A 483 -31.89 -8.67 -1.31
CA LYS A 483 -31.14 -7.55 -1.89
C LYS A 483 -29.62 -7.74 -1.76
N ALA A 484 -29.14 -8.33 -0.65
CA ALA A 484 -27.73 -8.69 -0.49
C ALA A 484 -27.29 -9.77 -1.50
N GLN A 485 -28.13 -10.79 -1.73
CA GLN A 485 -27.93 -11.78 -2.80
C GLN A 485 -27.90 -11.12 -4.19
N GLU A 486 -28.85 -10.21 -4.48
CA GLU A 486 -28.86 -9.47 -5.74
C GLU A 486 -27.57 -8.63 -5.92
N LYS A 487 -27.05 -7.99 -4.87
CA LYS A 487 -25.76 -7.28 -4.93
C LYS A 487 -24.60 -8.23 -5.16
N ALA A 488 -24.50 -9.32 -4.39
CA ALA A 488 -23.40 -10.28 -4.46
C ALA A 488 -23.29 -10.94 -5.85
N MET A 489 -24.42 -11.24 -6.47
CA MET A 489 -24.50 -11.82 -7.81
C MET A 489 -24.21 -10.81 -8.94
N ASN A 490 -24.20 -9.50 -8.64
CA ASN A 490 -23.83 -8.44 -9.58
C ASN A 490 -22.41 -7.87 -9.31
N ILE A 491 -21.65 -8.42 -8.36
CA ILE A 491 -20.24 -8.06 -8.18
C ILE A 491 -19.47 -8.44 -9.45
N ARG A 492 -18.79 -7.46 -10.08
CA ARG A 492 -17.96 -7.69 -11.28
C ARG A 492 -16.53 -8.04 -10.87
N GLU A 493 -15.98 -9.14 -11.37
CA GLU A 493 -14.58 -9.52 -11.12
C GLU A 493 -13.62 -9.13 -12.24
N GLN A 494 -12.48 -8.55 -11.86
CA GLN A 494 -11.33 -8.26 -12.73
C GLN A 494 -10.12 -9.07 -12.25
N ILE A 495 -9.52 -9.87 -13.15
CA ILE A 495 -8.55 -10.91 -12.78
C ILE A 495 -7.27 -10.82 -13.62
N GLY A 496 -6.13 -10.66 -12.95
CA GLY A 496 -4.79 -10.62 -13.54
C GLY A 496 -4.47 -9.27 -14.19
N TYR A 497 -5.07 -9.00 -15.36
CA TYR A 497 -4.83 -7.81 -16.17
C TYR A 497 -5.99 -7.52 -17.14
N PRO A 498 -6.18 -6.25 -17.56
CA PRO A 498 -7.06 -5.88 -18.67
C PRO A 498 -6.47 -6.35 -20.00
N ASP A 499 -7.23 -7.10 -20.78
CA ASP A 499 -6.67 -7.88 -21.90
C ASP A 499 -6.01 -7.02 -23.00
N TYR A 500 -6.46 -5.77 -23.19
CA TYR A 500 -5.92 -4.82 -24.18
C TYR A 500 -4.42 -4.54 -24.05
N ILE A 501 -3.82 -4.67 -22.85
CA ILE A 501 -2.39 -4.37 -22.66
C ILE A 501 -1.47 -5.41 -23.32
N LEU A 502 -2.01 -6.58 -23.69
CA LEU A 502 -1.30 -7.60 -24.46
C LEU A 502 -1.62 -7.58 -25.96
N GLU A 503 -2.58 -6.76 -26.38
CA GLU A 503 -3.00 -6.67 -27.77
C GLU A 503 -2.09 -5.69 -28.51
N ASP A 504 -1.02 -6.21 -29.11
CA ASP A 504 0.01 -5.40 -29.78
C ASP A 504 -0.55 -4.59 -30.99
N ASN A 505 -1.71 -4.99 -31.55
CA ASN A 505 -2.45 -4.26 -32.57
C ASN A 505 -3.48 -3.24 -32.01
N ASN A 506 -3.83 -3.31 -30.73
CA ASN A 506 -4.82 -2.42 -30.12
C ASN A 506 -4.11 -1.13 -29.66
N LYS A 507 -4.54 0.03 -30.19
CA LYS A 507 -3.89 1.33 -29.94
C LYS A 507 -4.14 1.92 -28.55
N HIS A 508 -5.14 1.44 -27.82
CA HIS A 508 -5.60 2.05 -26.57
C HIS A 508 -4.47 2.31 -25.55
N LEU A 509 -3.51 1.39 -25.46
CA LEU A 509 -2.35 1.52 -24.57
C LEU A 509 -1.36 2.64 -24.98
N ASP A 510 -1.18 2.91 -26.28
CA ASP A 510 -0.36 4.05 -26.74
C ASP A 510 -1.14 5.37 -26.71
N GLU A 511 -2.46 5.30 -26.88
CA GLU A 511 -3.39 6.44 -26.80
C GLU A 511 -3.50 6.97 -25.35
N GLU A 512 -3.52 6.09 -24.34
CA GLU A 512 -3.53 6.46 -22.91
C GLU A 512 -2.38 7.41 -22.54
N TYR A 513 -1.17 7.13 -23.03
CA TYR A 513 0.04 7.92 -22.75
C TYR A 513 0.42 8.85 -23.90
N SER A 514 -0.49 9.11 -24.85
CA SER A 514 -0.19 9.88 -26.07
C SER A 514 0.28 11.31 -25.78
N SER A 515 -0.33 11.98 -24.80
CA SER A 515 -0.04 13.34 -24.32
C SER A 515 1.34 13.55 -23.69
N LEU A 516 1.96 12.49 -23.16
CA LEU A 516 3.21 12.58 -22.38
C LEU A 516 4.45 12.51 -23.28
N THR A 517 5.45 13.38 -23.09
CA THR A 517 6.71 13.33 -23.86
C THR A 517 7.90 13.45 -22.93
N PHE A 518 8.48 12.31 -22.54
CA PHE A 518 9.60 12.27 -21.60
C PHE A 518 10.97 12.40 -22.27
N TYR A 519 11.92 12.94 -21.51
CA TYR A 519 13.32 13.13 -21.94
C TYR A 519 14.28 12.55 -20.89
N GLU A 520 15.41 11.95 -21.32
CA GLU A 520 16.31 11.19 -20.44
C GLU A 520 17.18 12.04 -19.49
N ASP A 521 17.18 13.36 -19.69
CA ASP A 521 17.88 14.37 -18.89
C ASP A 521 16.95 15.27 -18.06
N LEU A 522 15.63 15.11 -18.18
CA LEU A 522 14.60 15.97 -17.58
C LEU A 522 13.72 15.23 -16.55
N TYR A 523 14.29 14.43 -15.64
CA TYR A 523 13.51 13.62 -14.69
C TYR A 523 12.49 14.42 -13.87
N PHE A 524 12.88 15.61 -13.40
CA PHE A 524 12.01 16.45 -12.58
C PHE A 524 10.80 16.95 -13.39
N GLU A 525 11.04 17.42 -14.61
CA GLU A 525 10.04 17.93 -15.53
C GLU A 525 9.15 16.81 -16.12
N ASN A 526 9.69 15.61 -16.33
CA ASN A 526 8.91 14.39 -16.60
C ASN A 526 7.92 14.13 -15.46
N GLY A 527 8.36 14.34 -14.21
CA GLY A 527 7.49 14.27 -13.03
C GLY A 527 6.39 15.33 -13.01
N LEU A 528 6.67 16.56 -13.46
CA LEU A 528 5.65 17.61 -13.62
C LEU A 528 4.66 17.27 -14.73
N GLN A 529 5.11 16.70 -15.85
CA GLN A 529 4.23 16.22 -16.92
C GLN A 529 3.25 15.16 -16.41
N ASN A 530 3.72 14.19 -15.61
CA ASN A 530 2.86 13.19 -15.00
C ASN A 530 1.81 13.81 -14.07
N LEU A 531 2.21 14.70 -13.17
CA LEU A 531 1.29 15.40 -12.26
C LEU A 531 0.22 16.19 -13.05
N LYS A 532 0.63 17.01 -14.02
CA LYS A 532 -0.29 17.78 -14.86
C LYS A 532 -1.24 16.87 -15.66
N ASN A 533 -0.72 15.83 -16.30
CA ASN A 533 -1.54 14.90 -17.08
C ASN A 533 -2.56 14.15 -16.21
N ASN A 534 -2.18 13.77 -14.99
CA ASN A 534 -3.08 13.07 -14.07
C ASN A 534 -4.18 13.99 -13.53
N ALA A 535 -3.84 15.25 -13.21
CA ALA A 535 -4.84 16.28 -12.91
C ALA A 535 -5.80 16.48 -14.10
N GLN A 536 -5.27 16.76 -15.30
CA GLN A 536 -6.09 17.00 -16.49
C GLN A 536 -6.94 15.78 -16.90
N ARG A 537 -6.44 14.54 -16.76
CA ARG A 537 -7.24 13.31 -16.95
C ARG A 537 -8.35 13.16 -15.91
N SER A 538 -8.16 13.63 -14.68
CA SER A 538 -9.20 13.61 -13.65
C SER A 538 -10.25 14.71 -13.86
N LEU A 539 -9.83 15.91 -14.28
CA LEU A 539 -10.73 17.06 -14.44
C LEU A 539 -11.64 16.93 -15.67
N LYS A 540 -11.18 16.31 -16.77
CA LYS A 540 -12.00 16.07 -17.97
C LYS A 540 -13.23 15.21 -17.70
N LYS A 541 -13.15 14.31 -16.72
CA LYS A 541 -14.23 13.36 -16.38
C LYS A 541 -15.57 14.02 -16.04
N LEU A 542 -15.60 15.28 -15.61
CA LEU A 542 -16.83 15.96 -15.16
C LEU A 542 -17.96 15.93 -16.21
N ARG A 543 -17.63 15.89 -17.50
CA ARG A 543 -18.62 15.77 -18.60
C ARG A 543 -18.57 14.41 -19.32
N GLU A 544 -17.69 13.51 -18.89
CA GLU A 544 -17.61 12.13 -19.38
C GLU A 544 -18.53 11.21 -18.57
N LYS A 545 -19.07 10.17 -19.22
CA LYS A 545 -19.77 9.09 -18.51
C LYS A 545 -18.78 8.18 -17.81
N VAL A 546 -19.18 7.60 -16.69
CA VAL A 546 -18.38 6.57 -16.00
C VAL A 546 -18.29 5.32 -16.89
N ASP A 547 -17.09 5.00 -17.40
CA ASP A 547 -16.85 3.63 -17.86
C ASP A 547 -16.80 2.70 -16.65
N GLN A 548 -17.81 1.85 -16.56
CA GLN A 548 -18.05 0.87 -15.51
C GLN A 548 -17.20 -0.41 -15.67
N ASN A 549 -16.47 -0.57 -16.79
CA ASN A 549 -15.53 -1.68 -17.02
C ASN A 549 -14.07 -1.33 -16.70
N LEU A 550 -13.72 -0.04 -16.68
CA LEU A 550 -12.39 0.47 -16.35
C LEU A 550 -11.82 -0.20 -15.07
N TRP A 551 -10.54 -0.57 -15.15
CA TRP A 551 -9.77 -1.08 -14.01
C TRP A 551 -9.36 0.07 -13.09
N ILE A 552 -9.47 -0.14 -11.77
CA ILE A 552 -9.11 0.86 -10.75
C ILE A 552 -7.63 0.84 -10.37
N ILE A 553 -6.86 -0.13 -10.89
CA ILE A 553 -5.45 -0.37 -10.57
C ILE A 553 -4.80 -1.24 -11.66
N GLY A 554 -3.50 -1.07 -11.89
CA GLY A 554 -2.70 -1.85 -12.83
C GLY A 554 -2.36 -3.28 -12.36
N ALA A 555 -1.85 -4.08 -13.30
CA ALA A 555 -1.62 -5.51 -13.12
C ALA A 555 -0.39 -5.88 -12.25
N ALA A 556 0.62 -5.01 -12.20
CA ALA A 556 1.89 -5.24 -11.52
C ALA A 556 1.87 -4.74 -10.06
N VAL A 557 0.89 -5.21 -9.28
CA VAL A 557 0.62 -4.78 -7.90
C VAL A 557 0.39 -5.98 -6.99
N VAL A 558 0.99 -5.98 -5.80
CA VAL A 558 0.77 -6.98 -4.75
C VAL A 558 -0.24 -6.46 -3.73
N ASN A 559 -1.51 -6.51 -4.13
CA ASN A 559 -2.70 -6.22 -3.30
C ASN A 559 -3.95 -6.79 -3.99
N ALA A 560 -5.13 -6.66 -3.37
CA ALA A 560 -6.44 -6.77 -4.01
C ALA A 560 -7.32 -5.58 -3.58
N PHE A 561 -8.48 -5.36 -4.22
CA PHE A 561 -9.33 -4.18 -4.00
C PHE A 561 -10.81 -4.42 -4.34
N TYR A 562 -11.70 -3.77 -3.59
CA TYR A 562 -13.12 -3.55 -3.93
C TYR A 562 -13.40 -2.06 -4.21
N SER A 563 -14.34 -1.78 -5.11
CA SER A 563 -14.81 -0.41 -5.43
C SER A 563 -16.33 -0.29 -5.28
N PRO A 564 -16.83 0.52 -4.32
CA PRO A 564 -18.27 0.69 -4.08
C PRO A 564 -19.04 1.21 -5.30
N ASN A 565 -18.60 2.32 -5.92
CA ASN A 565 -19.29 2.95 -7.06
C ASN A 565 -19.31 2.10 -8.35
N ARG A 566 -18.64 0.94 -8.34
CA ARG A 566 -18.50 0.02 -9.47
C ARG A 566 -19.05 -1.37 -9.18
N ASN A 567 -19.38 -1.66 -7.91
CA ASN A 567 -19.64 -2.99 -7.37
C ASN A 567 -18.62 -4.02 -7.93
N GLN A 568 -17.33 -3.70 -7.84
CA GLN A 568 -16.26 -4.39 -8.58
C GLN A 568 -15.16 -4.87 -7.62
N ILE A 569 -14.68 -6.11 -7.81
CA ILE A 569 -13.51 -6.69 -7.13
C ILE A 569 -12.36 -6.89 -8.13
N VAL A 570 -11.13 -6.57 -7.73
CA VAL A 570 -9.95 -6.58 -8.61
C VAL A 570 -8.79 -7.34 -7.96
N PHE A 571 -8.28 -8.34 -8.68
CA PHE A 571 -7.12 -9.15 -8.28
C PHE A 571 -5.99 -9.01 -9.33
N PRO A 572 -5.10 -8.00 -9.21
CA PRO A 572 -3.92 -7.85 -10.06
C PRO A 572 -3.05 -9.10 -10.08
N ALA A 573 -2.36 -9.34 -11.19
CA ALA A 573 -1.48 -10.51 -11.35
C ALA A 573 -0.40 -10.61 -10.26
N GLY A 574 0.06 -9.49 -9.69
CA GLY A 574 1.05 -9.46 -8.62
C GLY A 574 0.64 -10.10 -7.28
N ILE A 575 -0.66 -10.30 -7.00
CA ILE A 575 -1.09 -11.11 -5.84
C ILE A 575 -1.40 -12.58 -6.20
N LEU A 576 -1.46 -12.92 -7.48
CA LEU A 576 -1.83 -14.25 -7.98
C LEU A 576 -0.62 -15.21 -8.06
N GLN A 577 0.16 -15.25 -6.97
CA GLN A 577 1.38 -16.03 -6.80
C GLN A 577 1.50 -16.57 -5.36
N PRO A 578 2.41 -17.53 -5.06
CA PRO A 578 2.59 -18.04 -3.70
C PRO A 578 2.97 -16.92 -2.71
N PRO A 579 2.56 -17.00 -1.43
CA PRO A 579 1.78 -18.07 -0.80
C PRO A 579 0.26 -18.00 -1.08
N PHE A 580 -0.24 -16.94 -1.71
CA PHE A 580 -1.67 -16.74 -1.96
C PHE A 580 -2.23 -17.77 -2.94
N PHE A 581 -1.62 -17.91 -4.12
CA PHE A 581 -2.11 -18.76 -5.20
C PHE A 581 -1.00 -19.54 -5.92
N SER A 582 -1.27 -20.81 -6.20
CA SER A 582 -0.64 -21.53 -7.32
C SER A 582 -1.55 -22.66 -7.80
N LYS A 583 -1.61 -22.89 -9.11
CA LYS A 583 -2.33 -24.03 -9.68
C LYS A 583 -1.72 -25.39 -9.26
N ASP A 584 -0.44 -25.38 -8.83
CA ASP A 584 0.35 -26.56 -8.51
C ASP A 584 0.57 -26.76 -6.99
N GLN A 585 -0.09 -25.98 -6.13
CA GLN A 585 -0.07 -26.15 -4.66
C GLN A 585 -1.40 -26.74 -4.13
N PRO A 586 -1.41 -27.39 -2.94
CA PRO A 586 -2.63 -27.94 -2.33
C PRO A 586 -3.74 -26.91 -2.18
N GLN A 587 -4.99 -27.35 -2.34
CA GLN A 587 -6.16 -26.45 -2.35
C GLN A 587 -6.42 -25.84 -0.98
N SER A 588 -6.07 -26.50 0.13
CA SER A 588 -6.09 -25.88 1.45
C SER A 588 -5.25 -24.61 1.51
N LEU A 589 -4.12 -24.56 0.79
CA LEU A 589 -3.29 -23.35 0.71
C LEU A 589 -3.96 -22.28 -0.16
N ASN A 590 -4.47 -22.65 -1.35
CA ASN A 590 -5.15 -21.69 -2.24
C ASN A 590 -6.39 -21.06 -1.57
N PHE A 591 -7.23 -21.86 -0.92
CA PHE A 591 -8.38 -21.33 -0.18
C PHE A 591 -7.95 -20.52 1.06
N GLY A 592 -6.92 -20.95 1.80
CA GLY A 592 -6.41 -20.20 2.96
C GLY A 592 -5.67 -18.90 2.59
N GLY A 593 -5.13 -18.83 1.37
CA GLY A 593 -4.45 -17.67 0.79
C GLY A 593 -5.39 -16.82 -0.06
N ILE A 594 -5.33 -16.96 -1.39
CA ILE A 594 -6.13 -16.13 -2.31
C ILE A 594 -7.65 -16.30 -2.09
N GLY A 595 -8.12 -17.46 -1.62
CA GLY A 595 -9.54 -17.65 -1.32
C GLY A 595 -10.03 -16.77 -0.18
N MET A 596 -9.22 -16.57 0.87
CA MET A 596 -9.54 -15.63 1.94
C MET A 596 -9.56 -14.19 1.42
N VAL A 597 -8.57 -13.81 0.59
CA VAL A 597 -8.53 -12.48 -0.06
C VAL A 597 -9.75 -12.26 -0.95
N ILE A 598 -10.16 -13.26 -1.74
CA ILE A 598 -11.39 -13.19 -2.56
C ILE A 598 -12.63 -12.97 -1.70
N GLY A 599 -12.77 -13.69 -0.58
CA GLY A 599 -13.89 -13.50 0.35
C GLY A 599 -13.84 -12.15 1.07
N HIS A 600 -12.64 -11.62 1.33
CA HIS A 600 -12.40 -10.29 1.90
C HIS A 600 -12.91 -9.19 0.95
N GLU A 601 -12.49 -9.19 -0.32
CA GLU A 601 -13.01 -8.24 -1.33
C GLU A 601 -14.52 -8.35 -1.58
N ILE A 602 -15.08 -9.58 -1.55
CA ILE A 602 -16.54 -9.77 -1.63
C ILE A 602 -17.23 -9.19 -0.40
N THR A 603 -16.63 -9.32 0.79
CA THR A 603 -17.20 -8.83 2.05
C THR A 603 -17.14 -7.31 2.16
N HIS A 604 -16.18 -6.62 1.53
CA HIS A 604 -16.22 -5.16 1.39
C HIS A 604 -17.47 -4.64 0.67
N GLY A 605 -18.13 -5.46 -0.16
CA GLY A 605 -19.46 -5.15 -0.69
C GLY A 605 -20.56 -4.97 0.39
N PHE A 606 -20.28 -5.39 1.63
CA PHE A 606 -21.22 -5.54 2.74
C PHE A 606 -20.61 -5.19 4.10
N ASP A 607 -19.47 -4.50 4.14
CA ASP A 607 -18.95 -3.90 5.38
C ASP A 607 -19.76 -2.65 5.77
N ASP A 608 -19.33 -1.93 6.80
CA ASP A 608 -20.08 -0.80 7.35
C ASP A 608 -20.16 0.43 6.42
N ASN A 609 -19.24 0.53 5.45
CA ASN A 609 -19.26 1.53 4.37
C ASN A 609 -19.93 0.96 3.09
N GLY A 610 -19.44 -0.17 2.59
CA GLY A 610 -19.86 -0.75 1.31
C GLY A 610 -21.31 -1.24 1.29
N ARG A 611 -21.90 -1.60 2.44
CA ARG A 611 -23.34 -1.92 2.55
C ARG A 611 -24.26 -0.80 2.08
N ASN A 612 -23.81 0.46 2.12
CA ASN A 612 -24.65 1.63 1.79
C ASN A 612 -24.82 1.83 0.27
N PHE A 613 -24.08 1.07 -0.55
CA PHE A 613 -24.15 1.12 -2.01
C PHE A 613 -24.94 -0.08 -2.54
N ASP A 614 -25.79 0.15 -3.54
CA ASP A 614 -26.62 -0.88 -4.19
C ASP A 614 -25.80 -1.80 -5.13
N LYS A 615 -26.49 -2.65 -5.90
CA LYS A 615 -25.88 -3.57 -6.88
C LYS A 615 -25.26 -2.90 -8.11
N ASN A 616 -25.56 -1.63 -8.35
CA ASN A 616 -25.04 -0.83 -9.45
C ASN A 616 -23.86 0.07 -9.01
N GLY A 617 -23.76 0.33 -7.69
CA GLY A 617 -22.79 1.25 -7.09
C GLY A 617 -23.39 2.61 -6.69
N ASN A 618 -24.71 2.74 -6.59
CA ASN A 618 -25.36 3.96 -6.09
C ASN A 618 -25.57 3.86 -4.57
N MET A 619 -25.18 4.89 -3.83
CA MET A 619 -25.45 5.05 -2.41
C MET A 619 -26.96 5.23 -2.19
N LEU A 620 -27.57 4.25 -1.53
CA LEU A 620 -29.02 4.13 -1.34
C LEU A 620 -29.25 3.24 -0.12
N ASP A 621 -30.13 3.63 0.81
CA ASP A 621 -30.57 2.68 1.84
C ASP A 621 -31.49 1.62 1.21
N TRP A 622 -30.90 0.46 0.91
CA TRP A 622 -31.62 -0.71 0.43
C TRP A 622 -31.94 -1.71 1.55
N TRP A 623 -31.56 -1.44 2.80
CA TRP A 623 -31.80 -2.34 3.93
C TRP A 623 -33.14 -2.03 4.60
N SER A 624 -33.64 -2.96 5.43
CA SER A 624 -34.68 -2.61 6.38
C SER A 624 -34.07 -2.04 7.67
N ASN A 625 -34.81 -1.18 8.37
CA ASN A 625 -34.46 -0.68 9.71
C ASN A 625 -34.18 -1.80 10.73
N PHE A 626 -34.77 -2.99 10.55
CA PHE A 626 -34.47 -4.16 11.38
C PHE A 626 -33.05 -4.68 11.08
N SER A 627 -32.73 -4.94 9.81
CA SER A 627 -31.41 -5.48 9.42
C SER A 627 -30.28 -4.49 9.67
N ALA A 628 -30.48 -3.20 9.36
CA ALA A 628 -29.47 -2.16 9.58
C ALA A 628 -29.11 -2.00 11.07
N ARG A 629 -30.12 -2.00 11.95
CA ARG A 629 -29.90 -1.93 13.40
C ARG A 629 -29.21 -3.18 13.95
N HIS A 630 -29.53 -4.38 13.44
CA HIS A 630 -28.87 -5.60 13.90
C HIS A 630 -27.43 -5.72 13.35
N PHE A 631 -27.15 -5.24 12.14
CA PHE A 631 -25.77 -5.13 11.64
C PHE A 631 -24.89 -4.29 12.57
N GLN A 632 -25.38 -3.12 13.01
CA GLN A 632 -24.68 -2.28 14.00
C GLN A 632 -24.44 -3.01 15.33
N GLN A 633 -25.38 -3.84 15.78
CA GLN A 633 -25.21 -4.65 17.00
C GLN A 633 -24.15 -5.75 16.83
N GLN A 634 -24.06 -6.40 15.67
CA GLN A 634 -23.03 -7.40 15.41
C GLN A 634 -21.64 -6.76 15.20
N SER A 635 -21.57 -5.63 14.49
CA SER A 635 -20.30 -4.93 14.23
C SER A 635 -19.69 -4.34 15.51
N GLN A 636 -20.54 -3.86 16.43
CA GLN A 636 -20.13 -3.40 17.76
C GLN A 636 -19.34 -4.46 18.57
N CYS A 637 -19.58 -5.75 18.32
CA CYS A 637 -18.76 -6.83 18.90
C CYS A 637 -17.31 -6.75 18.42
N MET A 638 -17.08 -6.53 17.12
CA MET A 638 -15.73 -6.42 16.54
C MET A 638 -15.04 -5.12 16.98
N ILE A 639 -15.77 -4.00 17.07
CA ILE A 639 -15.23 -2.75 17.66
C ILE A 639 -14.63 -3.03 19.04
N TYR A 640 -15.36 -3.71 19.92
CA TYR A 640 -14.87 -4.06 21.25
C TYR A 640 -13.79 -5.15 21.25
N GLN A 641 -13.84 -6.12 20.35
CA GLN A 641 -12.81 -7.16 20.27
C GLN A 641 -11.45 -6.56 19.88
N TYR A 642 -11.39 -5.84 18.77
CA TYR A 642 -10.15 -5.25 18.27
C TYR A 642 -9.71 -4.05 19.12
N GLY A 643 -10.66 -3.26 19.64
CA GLY A 643 -10.41 -2.20 20.61
C GLY A 643 -9.78 -2.66 21.94
N ASN A 644 -9.76 -3.97 22.23
CA ASN A 644 -9.05 -4.54 23.39
C ASN A 644 -7.63 -5.06 23.05
N PHE A 645 -7.19 -5.02 21.78
CA PHE A 645 -5.82 -5.37 21.42
C PHE A 645 -4.86 -4.19 21.65
N SER A 646 -4.16 -4.19 22.78
CA SER A 646 -2.98 -3.33 23.00
C SER A 646 -1.80 -3.78 22.13
N TRP A 647 -1.05 -2.84 21.55
CA TRP A 647 0.08 -3.13 20.67
C TRP A 647 1.41 -2.63 21.25
N GLU A 648 2.21 -3.57 21.75
CA GLU A 648 3.53 -3.37 22.39
C GLU A 648 4.48 -2.46 21.58
N LEU A 649 4.44 -2.52 20.25
CA LEU A 649 5.30 -1.70 19.36
C LEU A 649 4.83 -0.25 19.23
N ALA A 650 3.56 0.02 19.50
CA ALA A 650 2.95 1.35 19.42
C ALA A 650 2.78 1.96 20.82
N ASP A 651 3.82 1.89 21.67
CA ASP A 651 3.80 2.34 23.07
C ASP A 651 2.68 1.69 23.94
N ASN A 652 2.20 0.50 23.56
CA ASN A 652 1.03 -0.20 24.14
C ASN A 652 -0.34 0.47 23.88
N GLN A 653 -0.44 1.40 22.92
CA GLN A 653 -1.72 1.91 22.44
C GLN A 653 -2.63 0.77 21.96
N ASN A 654 -3.94 0.92 22.16
CA ASN A 654 -4.93 -0.03 21.66
C ASN A 654 -5.22 0.22 20.17
N VAL A 655 -5.43 -0.84 19.40
CA VAL A 655 -5.92 -0.75 18.02
C VAL A 655 -7.27 -0.04 18.01
N ASN A 656 -7.46 0.93 17.12
CA ASN A 656 -8.74 1.62 16.98
C ASN A 656 -9.77 0.70 16.30
N GLY A 657 -10.49 -0.09 17.09
CA GLY A 657 -11.49 -1.04 16.61
C GLY A 657 -12.67 -0.41 15.85
N PHE A 658 -12.85 0.91 15.88
CA PHE A 658 -13.79 1.63 15.02
C PHE A 658 -13.15 1.92 13.65
N SER A 659 -12.01 2.61 13.62
CA SER A 659 -11.36 3.00 12.35
C SER A 659 -10.82 1.80 11.55
N THR A 660 -10.68 0.63 12.19
CA THR A 660 -10.37 -0.64 11.51
C THR A 660 -11.59 -1.53 11.25
N LEU A 661 -12.82 -1.06 11.44
CA LEU A 661 -14.00 -1.93 11.48
C LEU A 661 -14.28 -2.62 10.13
N GLY A 662 -14.27 -1.89 9.02
CA GLY A 662 -14.52 -2.46 7.69
C GLY A 662 -13.56 -3.61 7.35
N GLU A 663 -12.25 -3.38 7.54
CA GLU A 663 -11.19 -4.38 7.38
C GLU A 663 -11.37 -5.60 8.29
N ASN A 664 -11.72 -5.37 9.56
CA ASN A 664 -11.97 -6.45 10.51
C ASN A 664 -13.19 -7.29 10.10
N ILE A 665 -14.26 -6.65 9.58
CA ILE A 665 -15.43 -7.34 9.04
C ILE A 665 -15.04 -8.16 7.81
N ALA A 666 -14.28 -7.57 6.89
CA ALA A 666 -13.83 -8.20 5.65
C ALA A 666 -12.92 -9.40 5.90
N ASP A 667 -11.95 -9.32 6.82
CA ASP A 667 -11.13 -10.46 7.26
C ASP A 667 -11.99 -11.60 7.82
N ASN A 668 -12.96 -11.26 8.69
CA ASN A 668 -13.78 -12.23 9.41
C ASN A 668 -14.80 -12.93 8.50
N GLY A 669 -15.36 -12.20 7.55
CA GLY A 669 -16.18 -12.77 6.47
C GLY A 669 -15.33 -13.63 5.53
N GLY A 670 -14.23 -13.07 5.02
CA GLY A 670 -13.38 -13.72 4.02
C GLY A 670 -12.82 -15.06 4.47
N VAL A 671 -12.24 -15.15 5.67
CA VAL A 671 -11.69 -16.42 6.17
C VAL A 671 -12.80 -17.46 6.45
N ARG A 672 -14.00 -17.03 6.86
CA ARG A 672 -15.16 -17.92 7.06
C ARG A 672 -15.67 -18.48 5.72
N GLN A 673 -15.86 -17.60 4.74
CA GLN A 673 -16.37 -17.96 3.41
C GLN A 673 -15.37 -18.88 2.69
N ALA A 674 -14.07 -18.55 2.72
CA ALA A 674 -13.02 -19.38 2.14
C ALA A 674 -12.93 -20.77 2.79
N TYR A 675 -13.08 -20.87 4.12
CA TYR A 675 -13.09 -22.16 4.81
C TYR A 675 -14.33 -22.99 4.48
N LYS A 676 -15.53 -22.40 4.45
CA LYS A 676 -16.76 -23.10 4.05
C LYS A 676 -16.74 -23.50 2.56
N ALA A 677 -16.15 -22.69 1.68
CA ALA A 677 -15.92 -23.04 0.27
C ALA A 677 -14.93 -24.19 0.10
N TYR A 678 -13.86 -24.23 0.91
CA TYR A 678 -12.93 -25.36 0.94
C TYR A 678 -13.60 -26.66 1.42
N LEU A 679 -14.37 -26.61 2.51
CA LEU A 679 -15.13 -27.76 3.01
C LEU A 679 -16.18 -28.25 2.00
N ARG A 680 -16.88 -27.34 1.31
CA ARG A 680 -17.79 -27.68 0.22
C ARG A 680 -17.07 -28.37 -0.94
N TRP A 681 -15.94 -27.84 -1.38
CA TRP A 681 -15.14 -28.45 -2.44
C TRP A 681 -14.68 -29.87 -2.11
N LEU A 682 -14.34 -30.16 -0.85
CA LEU A 682 -14.08 -31.54 -0.39
C LEU A 682 -15.34 -32.41 -0.44
N ALA A 683 -16.49 -31.90 0.00
CA ALA A 683 -17.77 -32.62 -0.01
C ALA A 683 -18.26 -32.94 -1.43
N ASP A 684 -18.01 -32.04 -2.39
CA ASP A 684 -18.28 -32.19 -3.83
C ASP A 684 -17.31 -33.20 -4.51
N GLY A 685 -16.45 -33.90 -3.74
CA GLY A 685 -15.53 -34.93 -4.23
C GLY A 685 -14.11 -34.42 -4.53
N GLY A 686 -13.80 -33.17 -4.18
CA GLY A 686 -12.45 -32.60 -4.24
C GLY A 686 -11.43 -33.39 -3.42
N LYS A 687 -10.21 -33.51 -3.94
CA LYS A 687 -9.14 -34.33 -3.35
C LYS A 687 -7.90 -33.49 -3.15
N ASP A 688 -7.69 -33.04 -1.93
CA ASP A 688 -6.45 -32.35 -1.58
C ASP A 688 -5.31 -33.32 -1.26
N GLN A 689 -4.08 -32.79 -1.25
CA GLN A 689 -2.85 -33.58 -1.10
C GLN A 689 -2.07 -33.15 0.15
N ARG A 690 -1.44 -34.12 0.83
CA ARG A 690 -0.59 -33.85 1.99
C ARG A 690 0.73 -33.24 1.54
N LEU A 691 1.26 -32.34 2.36
CA LEU A 691 2.59 -31.77 2.14
C LEU A 691 3.68 -32.70 2.74
N PRO A 692 4.86 -32.82 2.09
CA PRO A 692 5.95 -33.63 2.58
C PRO A 692 6.54 -33.02 3.86
N GLY A 693 6.90 -33.85 4.85
CA GLY A 693 7.47 -33.41 6.12
C GLY A 693 6.48 -32.75 7.10
N LEU A 694 5.23 -32.51 6.72
CA LEU A 694 4.21 -31.88 7.56
C LEU A 694 3.13 -32.89 8.00
N ASN A 695 3.16 -33.29 9.27
CA ASN A 695 2.11 -34.12 9.88
C ASN A 695 0.91 -33.27 10.32
N LEU A 696 0.25 -32.63 9.34
CA LEU A 696 -0.87 -31.72 9.55
C LEU A 696 -2.09 -32.16 8.72
N THR A 697 -3.29 -31.86 9.21
CA THR A 697 -4.52 -32.02 8.42
C THR A 697 -4.68 -30.90 7.41
N TYR A 698 -5.48 -31.10 6.36
CA TYR A 698 -5.74 -30.05 5.37
C TYR A 698 -6.41 -28.80 5.98
N ALA A 699 -7.25 -28.98 7.01
CA ALA A 699 -7.82 -27.86 7.76
C ALA A 699 -6.74 -27.06 8.52
N GLN A 700 -5.78 -27.75 9.14
CA GLN A 700 -4.64 -27.08 9.79
C GLN A 700 -3.75 -26.36 8.76
N LEU A 701 -3.51 -26.94 7.59
CA LEU A 701 -2.78 -26.30 6.49
C LEU A 701 -3.49 -25.06 5.93
N PHE A 702 -4.82 -25.07 5.82
CA PHE A 702 -5.62 -23.88 5.47
C PHE A 702 -5.35 -22.73 6.45
N PHE A 703 -5.49 -22.98 7.76
CA PHE A 703 -5.30 -21.94 8.77
C PHE A 703 -3.85 -21.48 8.89
N ILE A 704 -2.87 -22.37 8.69
CA ILE A 704 -1.46 -22.01 8.67
C ILE A 704 -1.13 -21.15 7.44
N ASN A 705 -1.68 -21.45 6.25
CA ASN A 705 -1.48 -20.58 5.08
C ASN A 705 -2.13 -19.20 5.31
N TYR A 706 -3.35 -19.17 5.84
CA TYR A 706 -4.03 -17.93 6.25
C TYR A 706 -3.20 -17.09 7.22
N ALA A 707 -2.63 -17.70 8.27
CA ALA A 707 -1.78 -16.95 9.19
C ALA A 707 -0.45 -16.53 8.55
N GLN A 708 0.08 -17.33 7.62
CA GLN A 708 1.37 -17.06 6.99
C GLN A 708 1.36 -15.98 5.92
N VAL A 709 0.24 -15.69 5.23
CA VAL A 709 0.17 -14.51 4.34
C VAL A 709 0.39 -13.20 5.12
N TRP A 710 0.10 -13.21 6.42
CA TRP A 710 0.27 -12.07 7.32
C TRP A 710 1.57 -12.10 8.14
N CYS A 711 2.53 -13.00 7.90
CA CYS A 711 3.81 -12.95 8.64
C CYS A 711 4.54 -11.63 8.35
N GLY A 712 4.80 -10.84 9.40
CA GLY A 712 5.52 -9.57 9.31
C GLY A 712 5.85 -8.92 10.66
N SER A 713 6.70 -7.89 10.60
CA SER A 713 7.21 -7.09 11.72
C SER A 713 7.26 -5.60 11.35
N TYR A 714 7.14 -4.73 12.35
CA TYR A 714 7.07 -3.26 12.21
C TYR A 714 8.18 -2.60 13.05
N ARG A 715 8.71 -1.46 12.61
CA ARG A 715 9.51 -0.58 13.47
C ARG A 715 8.59 0.18 14.45
N PRO A 716 9.02 0.48 15.70
CA PRO A 716 8.16 1.15 16.68
C PRO A 716 7.59 2.49 16.19
N GLU A 717 8.40 3.31 15.52
CA GLU A 717 7.99 4.60 14.97
C GLU A 717 6.82 4.42 13.97
N PHE A 718 6.93 3.41 13.10
CA PHE A 718 5.90 3.08 12.12
C PHE A 718 4.69 2.37 12.74
N ALA A 719 4.83 1.68 13.86
CA ALA A 719 3.70 1.14 14.62
C ALA A 719 2.86 2.28 15.23
N VAL A 720 3.52 3.30 15.81
CA VAL A 720 2.85 4.53 16.29
C VAL A 720 2.21 5.34 15.14
N GLN A 721 2.81 5.31 13.94
CA GLN A 721 2.25 5.99 12.76
C GLN A 721 1.06 5.24 12.16
N SER A 722 1.19 3.92 11.94
CA SER A 722 0.14 3.09 11.33
C SER A 722 -1.09 2.93 12.24
N ILE A 723 -0.94 2.80 13.56
CA ILE A 723 -2.10 2.70 14.48
C ILE A 723 -3.02 3.94 14.46
N LYS A 724 -2.53 5.06 13.92
CA LYS A 724 -3.25 6.35 13.77
C LYS A 724 -3.74 6.64 12.35
N THR A 725 -3.41 5.80 11.35
CA THR A 725 -3.63 6.12 9.92
C THR A 725 -4.01 4.93 9.04
N ASP A 726 -3.63 3.72 9.42
CA ASP A 726 -3.92 2.51 8.67
C ASP A 726 -5.31 2.00 9.07
N VAL A 727 -6.21 1.85 8.09
CA VAL A 727 -7.54 1.24 8.30
C VAL A 727 -7.42 -0.26 8.58
N HIS A 728 -6.28 -0.87 8.31
CA HIS A 728 -6.04 -2.27 8.60
C HIS A 728 -5.62 -2.46 10.07
N SER A 729 -6.22 -3.45 10.74
CA SER A 729 -5.61 -3.99 11.98
C SER A 729 -4.17 -4.44 11.72
N PRO A 730 -3.23 -4.25 12.67
CA PRO A 730 -1.86 -4.76 12.52
C PRO A 730 -1.84 -6.26 12.25
N LEU A 731 -0.91 -6.72 11.40
CA LEU A 731 -0.84 -8.10 10.87
C LEU A 731 -1.15 -9.22 11.89
N LYS A 732 -0.54 -9.14 13.09
CA LYS A 732 -0.77 -10.03 14.24
C LYS A 732 -2.26 -10.15 14.60
N TYR A 733 -2.99 -9.03 14.60
CA TYR A 733 -4.38 -8.96 15.05
C TYR A 733 -5.39 -9.34 13.97
N ARG A 734 -5.08 -9.14 12.67
CA ARG A 734 -5.83 -9.77 11.56
C ARG A 734 -5.89 -11.29 11.71
N VAL A 735 -4.77 -11.91 12.08
CA VAL A 735 -4.70 -13.35 12.36
C VAL A 735 -5.46 -13.72 13.64
N LEU A 736 -5.16 -13.07 14.77
CA LEU A 736 -5.70 -13.48 16.07
C LEU A 736 -7.22 -13.23 16.18
N GLY A 737 -7.70 -12.04 15.80
CA GLY A 737 -9.11 -11.67 15.95
C GLY A 737 -10.05 -12.52 15.08
N SER A 738 -9.66 -12.79 13.84
CA SER A 738 -10.47 -13.57 12.90
C SER A 738 -10.54 -15.06 13.24
N LEU A 739 -9.43 -15.65 13.70
CA LEU A 739 -9.42 -17.07 14.09
C LEU A 739 -10.08 -17.32 15.45
N GLN A 740 -10.04 -16.35 16.37
CA GLN A 740 -10.88 -16.36 17.57
C GLN A 740 -12.38 -16.54 17.23
N ASN A 741 -12.85 -15.88 16.17
CA ASN A 741 -14.25 -15.84 15.75
C ASN A 741 -14.73 -17.00 14.86
N LEU A 742 -13.83 -17.91 14.45
CA LEU A 742 -14.13 -19.01 13.53
C LEU A 742 -14.09 -20.37 14.26
N PRO A 743 -15.24 -21.02 14.55
CA PRO A 743 -15.27 -22.28 15.29
C PRO A 743 -14.39 -23.40 14.68
N GLY A 744 -14.37 -23.50 13.35
CA GLY A 744 -13.57 -24.50 12.62
C GLY A 744 -12.05 -24.39 12.85
N PHE A 745 -11.53 -23.21 13.24
CA PHE A 745 -10.14 -23.07 13.67
C PHE A 745 -9.90 -23.83 14.99
N SER A 746 -10.70 -23.54 16.01
CA SER A 746 -10.55 -24.16 17.33
C SER A 746 -10.86 -25.66 17.30
N GLU A 747 -11.69 -26.11 16.36
CA GLU A 747 -11.90 -27.53 16.06
C GLU A 747 -10.64 -28.16 15.44
N ALA A 748 -10.10 -27.59 14.35
CA ALA A 748 -8.92 -28.12 13.67
C ALA A 748 -7.66 -28.22 14.55
N PHE A 749 -7.51 -27.32 15.53
CA PHE A 749 -6.42 -27.34 16.52
C PHE A 749 -6.82 -27.87 17.91
N HIS A 750 -8.05 -28.40 18.06
CA HIS A 750 -8.55 -29.00 19.31
C HIS A 750 -8.44 -28.08 20.54
N CYS A 751 -8.63 -26.78 20.34
CA CYS A 751 -8.37 -25.76 21.36
C CYS A 751 -9.37 -25.82 22.52
N PRO A 752 -8.90 -25.89 23.79
CA PRO A 752 -9.78 -25.86 24.96
C PRO A 752 -10.65 -24.61 24.98
N ARG A 753 -11.95 -24.78 25.24
CA ARG A 753 -12.91 -23.67 25.36
C ARG A 753 -12.48 -22.76 26.52
N GLY A 754 -12.25 -21.48 26.22
CA GLY A 754 -11.71 -20.50 27.15
C GLY A 754 -10.22 -20.19 26.99
N SER A 755 -9.48 -20.92 26.13
CA SER A 755 -8.13 -20.51 25.72
C SER A 755 -8.17 -19.21 24.89
N PRO A 756 -7.06 -18.45 24.78
CA PRO A 756 -7.03 -17.18 24.04
C PRO A 756 -7.50 -17.28 22.58
N MET A 757 -7.31 -18.43 21.93
CA MET A 757 -7.80 -18.71 20.56
C MET A 757 -9.10 -19.53 20.50
N HIS A 758 -9.77 -19.74 21.63
CA HIS A 758 -11.15 -20.26 21.69
C HIS A 758 -11.98 -19.50 22.75
N PRO A 759 -12.19 -18.19 22.58
CA PRO A 759 -12.90 -17.36 23.56
C PRO A 759 -14.36 -17.79 23.75
N MET A 760 -14.89 -17.48 24.93
CA MET A 760 -16.28 -17.78 25.32
C MET A 760 -17.35 -16.99 24.54
N LYS A 761 -16.95 -15.86 23.95
CA LYS A 761 -17.75 -15.03 23.04
C LYS A 761 -17.01 -14.96 21.70
N ARG A 762 -17.76 -14.94 20.60
CA ARG A 762 -17.28 -14.76 19.23
C ARG A 762 -18.13 -13.73 18.53
N CYS A 763 -17.53 -12.90 17.69
CA CYS A 763 -18.25 -12.00 16.81
C CYS A 763 -18.53 -12.70 15.47
N ARG A 764 -19.71 -12.45 14.88
CA ARG A 764 -20.05 -12.86 13.50
C ARG A 764 -20.97 -11.80 12.91
N ILE A 765 -20.67 -11.37 11.69
CA ILE A 765 -21.63 -10.67 10.83
C ILE A 765 -21.99 -11.62 9.70
N TRP A 766 -21.04 -11.81 8.78
CA TRP A 766 -21.11 -12.73 7.63
C TRP A 766 -20.59 -14.15 7.98
#